data_AF-A0A2A5ME86-F1
#
_entry.id   AF-A0A2A5ME86-F1
#
_cell.length_a   1.000
_cell.length_b   1.000
_cell.length_c   1.000
_cell.angle_alpha   90.00
_cell.angle_beta   90.00
_cell.angle_gamma   90.00
#
_symmetry.space_group_name_H-M   'P 1'
#
loop_
_entity.id
_entity.type
_entity.pdbx_description
1 polymer ?
#
loop_
_entity_poly.entity_id
_entity_poly.type
_entity_poly.pdbx_seq_one_letter_code
_entity_poly.pdbx_strand_id
1 'polypeptide(L)'
;MNNYPYLIKAKAKANEAKSLFCWFSAKSDSRAERKILDILEDAEINVGRGASHQLPIRTNWLIVDDLPEEGVLDDTWCDRYELGGEDGLTWQKIVAPAAAEPQPSSKPENDISPANSDEEDYSNNEEALFNLAEMSFRTQLLAQYMADERHVYHISIPHRNRLSAMEMDTDNHGVQNLLLTAENIPELKKYDMPGLWKFTSAFKSVFPVGKRHELGKQIQFAKLWLETSHIDRGILTKEWAAGNYITSINKTDAGANAGGGNKTDRNPDYQHSLDTLDIEIALATMPMDFDIYNFPASVHRRAKEIVQKKESPFKEWSAALRSTPGILDYSRAAIFALIREASSGITPFPDRLRGYINANLTEHKHDTPSAETLTKAGHIPSAAVTLDATNQVIAGEDSSAKLETLSSDIKAVGAELVKEAQKQRPDANQVLAAERGEYVEGVSDPTDPKWVTEDLTKTRQPEVSKIGDGVFSIEGLVDVTGKVNQKEKTDEVVHQTDSVDIESGLHNKEEDQPIDYVHVMVDLETMGKKHNAPIVAIGAVVFDPATGSIGESFYKVVCLESSVNWGAVIDPSTVIWWLRQSSEARSAIVNDDAIPLQDALLQFREFVSDNVAGGSKKAQVWGNGASFDNSILRSSYDCIAEDYPWEYWNDRDVRTMVELGQAISFDPKTTIPFEGSRHNALADAIHQARYVSAIWQRIIAGNQVLQKLMQN
;
A
#
# COMPACT_ATOMS: atom_id res chain seq x y z
N MET A 1 -12.25 -21.67 48.00
CA MET A 1 -11.21 -22.35 48.79
C MET A 1 -10.35 -23.06 47.79
N ASN A 2 -9.03 -22.94 47.91
CA ASN A 2 -8.10 -23.58 46.97
C ASN A 2 -7.60 -24.89 47.58
N ASN A 3 -7.29 -25.88 46.75
CA ASN A 3 -6.72 -27.15 47.19
C ASN A 3 -5.19 -27.02 47.27
N TYR A 4 -4.61 -27.48 48.38
CA TYR A 4 -3.19 -27.40 48.66
C TYR A 4 -2.65 -28.82 48.89
N PRO A 5 -1.95 -29.42 47.92
CA PRO A 5 -1.23 -30.66 48.10
C PRO A 5 0.20 -30.42 48.62
N TYR A 6 0.61 -31.23 49.58
CA TYR A 6 1.92 -31.21 50.21
C TYR A 6 2.59 -32.57 50.13
N LEU A 7 3.89 -32.55 49.81
CA LEU A 7 4.80 -33.67 49.92
C LEU A 7 5.68 -33.49 51.17
N ILE A 8 5.71 -34.51 52.02
CA ILE A 8 6.56 -34.57 53.21
C ILE A 8 7.60 -35.67 52.97
N LYS A 9 8.77 -35.27 52.47
CA LYS A 9 9.82 -36.19 52.07
C LYS A 9 10.58 -36.73 53.30
N ALA A 10 10.73 -38.05 53.38
CA ALA A 10 11.60 -38.66 54.38
C ALA A 10 13.08 -38.36 54.09
N LYS A 11 13.91 -38.21 55.13
CA LYS A 11 15.36 -37.99 54.95
C LYS A 11 16.09 -39.31 54.77
N ALA A 12 17.07 -39.31 53.87
CA ALA A 12 17.89 -40.48 53.53
C ALA A 12 18.65 -41.14 54.71
N LYS A 13 18.71 -40.51 55.89
CA LYS A 13 19.34 -41.07 57.11
C LYS A 13 18.35 -41.76 58.07
N ALA A 14 17.06 -41.71 57.78
CA ALA A 14 16.01 -42.37 58.57
C ALA A 14 15.54 -43.63 57.82
N ASN A 15 16.16 -44.77 58.10
CA ASN A 15 15.98 -46.02 57.34
C ASN A 15 14.57 -46.64 57.42
N GLU A 16 13.69 -46.14 58.30
CA GLU A 16 12.33 -46.68 58.51
C GLU A 16 11.21 -45.69 58.13
N ALA A 17 11.53 -44.49 57.66
CA ALA A 17 10.54 -43.44 57.37
C ALA A 17 10.18 -43.39 55.87
N LYS A 18 8.88 -43.49 55.55
CA LYS A 18 8.34 -43.27 54.20
C LYS A 18 8.00 -41.79 53.95
N SER A 19 7.99 -41.40 52.67
CA SER A 19 7.53 -40.07 52.25
C SER A 19 5.99 -40.05 52.21
N LEU A 20 5.40 -38.95 52.64
CA LEU A 20 3.95 -38.83 52.81
C LEU A 20 3.36 -37.76 51.88
N PHE A 21 2.14 -37.99 51.42
CA PHE A 21 1.36 -37.02 50.68
C PHE A 21 0.10 -36.64 51.45
N CYS A 22 -0.26 -35.37 51.46
CA CYS A 22 -1.51 -34.89 52.04
C CYS A 22 -2.06 -33.71 51.24
N TRP A 23 -3.38 -33.59 51.15
CA TRP A 23 -4.01 -32.42 50.56
C TRP A 23 -5.19 -31.95 51.38
N PHE A 24 -5.48 -30.66 51.30
CA PHE A 24 -6.70 -30.10 51.84
C PHE A 24 -7.03 -28.73 51.25
N SER A 25 -8.26 -28.29 51.45
CA SER A 25 -8.76 -27.00 51.04
C SER A 25 -8.46 -25.92 52.11
N ALA A 26 -8.05 -24.72 51.68
CA ALA A 26 -7.85 -23.58 52.57
C ALA A 26 -8.21 -22.24 51.89
N LYS A 27 -8.42 -21.19 52.70
CA LYS A 27 -8.77 -19.85 52.24
C LYS A 27 -7.56 -19.00 51.85
N SER A 28 -6.34 -19.36 52.28
CA SER A 28 -5.10 -18.67 51.94
C SER A 28 -3.87 -19.56 52.16
N ASP A 29 -2.76 -19.23 51.51
CA ASP A 29 -1.48 -19.96 51.61
C ASP A 29 -0.98 -20.03 53.06
N SER A 30 -1.00 -18.91 53.80
CA SER A 30 -0.59 -18.89 55.22
C SER A 30 -1.52 -19.67 56.15
N ARG A 31 -2.78 -19.93 55.74
CA ARG A 31 -3.68 -20.84 56.45
C ARG A 31 -3.33 -22.28 56.14
N ALA A 32 -2.93 -22.56 54.90
CA ALA A 32 -2.55 -23.90 54.48
C ALA A 32 -1.23 -24.35 55.13
N GLU A 33 -0.22 -23.48 55.16
CA GLU A 33 1.07 -23.76 55.80
C GLU A 33 0.95 -24.08 57.29
N ARG A 34 0.01 -23.43 58.01
CA ARG A 34 -0.27 -23.76 59.42
C ARG A 34 -1.04 -25.08 59.55
N LYS A 35 -2.08 -25.25 58.72
CA LYS A 35 -2.92 -26.46 58.77
C LYS A 35 -2.13 -27.74 58.46
N ILE A 36 -1.14 -27.71 57.56
CA ILE A 36 -0.29 -28.89 57.31
C ILE A 36 0.62 -29.19 58.51
N LEU A 37 1.12 -28.18 59.23
CA LEU A 37 1.93 -28.40 60.42
C LEU A 37 1.09 -28.95 61.58
N ASP A 38 -0.13 -28.45 61.76
CA ASP A 38 -1.08 -28.97 62.76
C ASP A 38 -1.39 -30.46 62.49
N ILE A 39 -1.65 -30.84 61.23
CA ILE A 39 -1.89 -32.24 60.83
C ILE A 39 -0.69 -33.15 61.11
N LEU A 40 0.54 -32.64 60.94
CA LEU A 40 1.75 -33.40 61.21
C LEU A 40 2.03 -33.53 62.72
N GLU A 41 1.73 -32.50 63.51
CA GLU A 41 1.83 -32.54 64.97
C GLU A 41 0.82 -33.52 65.58
N ASP A 42 -0.43 -33.50 65.11
CA ASP A 42 -1.49 -34.44 65.52
C ASP A 42 -1.15 -35.90 65.18
N ALA A 43 -0.36 -36.12 64.12
CA ALA A 43 0.14 -37.44 63.72
C ALA A 43 1.49 -37.81 64.37
N GLU A 44 2.00 -37.00 65.31
CA GLU A 44 3.30 -37.14 65.99
C GLU A 44 4.53 -37.16 65.03
N ILE A 45 4.40 -36.52 63.86
CA ILE A 45 5.44 -36.46 62.82
C ILE A 45 6.23 -35.16 62.91
N ASN A 46 7.45 -35.26 63.44
CA ASN A 46 8.36 -34.12 63.54
C ASN A 46 9.02 -33.80 62.18
N VAL A 47 8.99 -32.52 61.77
CA VAL A 47 9.60 -32.03 60.52
C VAL A 47 10.68 -30.97 60.79
N GLY A 48 11.68 -30.88 59.91
CA GLY A 48 12.70 -29.81 59.96
C GLY A 48 14.08 -30.25 60.46
N ARG A 49 14.90 -29.32 60.96
CA ARG A 49 16.32 -29.58 61.30
C ARG A 49 16.42 -30.49 62.54
N GLY A 50 16.92 -31.72 62.35
CA GLY A 50 17.06 -32.72 63.43
C GLY A 50 15.99 -33.82 63.42
N ALA A 51 14.92 -33.69 62.64
CA ALA A 51 13.84 -34.68 62.55
C ALA A 51 13.97 -35.62 61.33
N SER A 52 13.19 -36.70 61.31
CA SER A 52 13.19 -37.74 60.27
C SER A 52 12.60 -37.30 58.92
N HIS A 53 11.71 -36.30 58.93
CA HIS A 53 11.06 -35.77 57.74
C HIS A 53 11.50 -34.33 57.42
N GLN A 54 11.46 -33.95 56.15
CA GLN A 54 11.73 -32.59 55.68
C GLN A 54 10.51 -31.68 55.91
N LEU A 55 10.70 -30.36 55.78
CA LEU A 55 9.57 -29.42 55.81
C LEU A 55 8.61 -29.73 54.66
N PRO A 56 7.28 -29.58 54.84
CA PRO A 56 6.30 -29.85 53.81
C PRO A 56 6.56 -29.00 52.56
N ILE A 57 6.62 -29.65 51.39
CA ILE A 57 6.84 -29.00 50.10
C ILE A 57 5.50 -28.93 49.38
N ARG A 58 5.10 -27.73 48.97
CA ARG A 58 3.87 -27.56 48.16
C ARG A 58 4.11 -28.11 46.75
N THR A 59 3.21 -28.97 46.30
CA THR A 59 3.26 -29.57 44.95
C THR A 59 2.12 -29.05 44.08
N ASN A 60 2.12 -29.37 42.78
CA ASN A 60 1.01 -29.07 41.89
C ASN A 60 -0.15 -30.05 42.13
N TRP A 61 -1.39 -29.57 42.00
CA TRP A 61 -2.60 -30.36 42.24
C TRP A 61 -2.86 -31.35 41.10
N LEU A 62 -2.71 -32.64 41.39
CA LEU A 62 -3.03 -33.74 40.49
C LEU A 62 -4.39 -34.33 40.86
N ILE A 63 -5.35 -34.27 39.92
CA ILE A 63 -6.69 -34.84 40.11
C ILE A 63 -6.68 -36.26 39.55
N VAL A 64 -6.79 -37.24 40.46
CA VAL A 64 -6.87 -38.68 40.15
C VAL A 64 -7.91 -39.32 41.06
N ASP A 65 -8.53 -40.41 40.59
CA ASP A 65 -9.64 -41.06 41.29
C ASP A 65 -9.23 -41.73 42.63
N ASP A 66 -7.93 -41.97 42.84
CA ASP A 66 -7.35 -42.59 44.05
C ASP A 66 -6.73 -41.58 45.03
N LEU A 67 -7.19 -40.32 44.99
CA LEU A 67 -6.82 -39.30 45.98
C LEU A 67 -7.28 -39.71 47.40
N PRO A 68 -6.41 -39.57 48.43
CA PRO A 68 -6.81 -39.80 49.81
C PRO A 68 -7.87 -38.79 50.26
N GLU A 69 -8.62 -39.08 51.33
CA GLU A 69 -9.57 -38.11 51.89
C GLU A 69 -8.87 -36.82 52.34
N GLU A 70 -9.60 -35.69 52.32
CA GLU A 70 -9.05 -34.38 52.67
C GLU A 70 -8.43 -34.38 54.09
N GLY A 71 -7.15 -34.05 54.18
CA GLY A 71 -6.40 -33.98 55.44
C GLY A 71 -5.78 -35.30 55.91
N VAL A 72 -5.96 -36.40 55.18
CA VAL A 72 -5.34 -37.70 55.51
C VAL A 72 -3.93 -37.79 54.91
N LEU A 73 -2.98 -38.37 55.68
CA LEU A 73 -1.61 -38.63 55.23
C LEU A 73 -1.55 -40.00 54.54
N ASP A 74 -1.21 -40.02 53.25
CA ASP A 74 -1.01 -41.25 52.47
C ASP A 74 0.49 -41.56 52.34
N ASP A 75 0.93 -42.71 52.87
CA ASP A 75 2.30 -43.22 52.81
C ASP A 75 2.61 -44.08 51.57
N THR A 76 1.58 -44.38 50.77
CA THR A 76 1.67 -45.18 49.54
C THR A 76 1.53 -44.35 48.26
N TRP A 77 1.19 -43.07 48.39
CA TRP A 77 1.08 -42.14 47.26
C TRP A 77 2.35 -42.10 46.40
N CYS A 78 3.51 -42.03 47.06
CA CYS A 78 4.82 -41.99 46.40
C CYS A 78 5.23 -43.33 45.75
N ASP A 79 4.49 -44.42 46.03
CA ASP A 79 4.69 -45.72 45.38
C ASP A 79 3.92 -45.82 44.05
N ARG A 80 2.89 -44.98 43.87
CA ARG A 80 2.05 -44.92 42.66
C ARG A 80 2.43 -43.75 41.75
N TYR A 81 2.88 -42.65 42.34
CA TYR A 81 3.18 -41.41 41.65
C TYR A 81 4.56 -40.90 42.03
N GLU A 82 5.32 -40.43 41.05
CA GLU A 82 6.60 -39.75 41.23
C GLU A 82 6.51 -38.30 40.76
N LEU A 83 7.36 -37.43 41.29
CA LEU A 83 7.45 -36.05 40.80
C LEU A 83 8.27 -36.04 39.50
N GLY A 84 7.62 -35.72 38.38
CA GLY A 84 8.21 -35.71 37.04
C GLY A 84 7.94 -34.42 36.26
N GLY A 85 8.85 -34.09 35.33
CA GLY A 85 8.88 -32.83 34.56
C GLY A 85 10.04 -31.89 34.96
N GLU A 86 10.41 -30.95 34.08
CA GLU A 86 11.54 -30.01 34.28
C GLU A 86 11.40 -29.14 35.55
N ASP A 87 10.17 -28.97 36.08
CA ASP A 87 9.86 -28.12 37.24
C ASP A 87 9.94 -28.83 38.61
N GLY A 88 10.08 -30.16 38.66
CA GLY A 88 10.28 -30.93 39.89
C GLY A 88 9.13 -30.91 40.93
N LEU A 89 7.94 -30.39 40.59
CA LEU A 89 6.79 -30.21 41.51
C LEU A 89 5.47 -30.83 41.01
N THR A 90 5.45 -31.45 39.83
CA THR A 90 4.26 -32.05 39.20
C THR A 90 4.27 -33.57 39.34
N TRP A 91 3.15 -34.17 39.73
CA TRP A 91 3.02 -35.62 39.92
C TRP A 91 2.74 -36.36 38.59
N GLN A 92 3.42 -37.48 38.38
CA GLN A 92 3.25 -38.40 37.23
C GLN A 92 3.10 -39.83 37.74
N LYS A 93 2.29 -40.66 37.07
CA LYS A 93 2.03 -42.06 37.48
C LYS A 93 3.19 -42.96 37.06
N ILE A 94 3.68 -43.80 37.96
CA ILE A 94 4.77 -44.74 37.70
C ILE A 94 4.23 -45.89 36.83
N VAL A 95 4.75 -46.03 35.60
CA VAL A 95 4.40 -47.11 34.66
C VAL A 95 5.52 -48.15 34.65
N ALA A 96 5.22 -49.40 35.04
CA ALA A 96 6.19 -50.49 34.99
C ALA A 96 6.43 -50.96 33.52
N PRO A 97 7.68 -51.24 33.10
CA PRO A 97 7.98 -51.59 31.71
C PRO A 97 7.65 -53.06 31.39
N ALA A 98 6.92 -53.30 30.31
CA ALA A 98 6.56 -54.63 29.81
C ALA A 98 7.62 -55.19 28.84
N ALA A 99 8.01 -56.45 29.04
CA ALA A 99 8.88 -57.23 28.17
C ALA A 99 8.08 -57.98 27.09
N ALA A 100 8.75 -58.26 25.96
CA ALA A 100 8.23 -58.69 24.66
C ALA A 100 7.37 -59.98 24.61
N GLU A 101 6.46 -60.03 23.63
CA GLU A 101 5.49 -61.09 23.29
C GLU A 101 6.13 -62.44 22.85
N PRO A 102 5.40 -63.59 22.92
CA PRO A 102 4.59 -64.03 21.77
C PRO A 102 3.25 -64.77 22.09
N GLN A 103 2.35 -64.74 21.10
CA GLN A 103 1.02 -65.37 20.93
C GLN A 103 1.03 -66.94 20.81
N PRO A 104 -0.09 -67.67 20.53
CA PRO A 104 -1.33 -67.91 21.32
C PRO A 104 -1.78 -69.43 21.28
N SER A 105 -2.62 -69.95 22.21
CA SER A 105 -3.63 -71.02 21.89
C SER A 105 -4.46 -71.58 23.06
N SER A 106 -5.77 -71.78 22.76
CA SER A 106 -6.76 -72.81 23.18
C SER A 106 -7.44 -72.81 24.58
N LYS A 107 -8.69 -72.26 24.61
CA LYS A 107 -10.04 -72.81 25.02
C LYS A 107 -10.16 -74.02 25.99
N PRO A 108 -11.33 -74.34 26.65
CA PRO A 108 -12.71 -73.75 26.60
C PRO A 108 -13.58 -73.69 27.93
N GLU A 109 -14.77 -73.04 27.83
CA GLU A 109 -16.16 -73.36 28.35
C GLU A 109 -16.41 -73.67 29.86
N ASN A 110 -17.52 -73.31 30.57
CA ASN A 110 -18.89 -72.77 30.37
C ASN A 110 -19.34 -72.18 31.76
N ASP A 111 -20.25 -71.21 31.95
CA ASP A 111 -21.70 -71.25 31.67
C ASP A 111 -22.37 -69.84 31.78
N ILE A 112 -23.16 -69.51 30.74
CA ILE A 112 -24.48 -68.83 30.70
C ILE A 112 -24.68 -67.41 31.28
N SER A 113 -24.96 -66.48 30.35
CA SER A 113 -25.44 -65.09 30.45
C SER A 113 -26.87 -64.92 31.06
N PRO A 114 -27.33 -63.70 31.42
CA PRO A 114 -27.91 -62.76 30.43
C PRO A 114 -27.58 -61.28 30.75
N ALA A 115 -27.72 -60.27 29.89
CA ALA A 115 -27.95 -60.12 28.46
C ALA A 115 -27.62 -58.64 28.17
N ASN A 116 -26.88 -58.42 27.08
CA ASN A 116 -26.57 -57.23 26.30
C ASN A 116 -27.16 -55.85 26.69
N SER A 117 -26.25 -54.88 26.77
CA SER A 117 -26.25 -53.75 25.82
C SER A 117 -24.82 -53.19 25.66
N ASP A 118 -24.11 -53.72 24.67
CA ASP A 118 -23.12 -53.08 23.79
C ASP A 118 -22.28 -51.91 24.35
N GLU A 119 -21.14 -52.20 24.98
CA GLU A 119 -19.97 -51.31 24.96
C GLU A 119 -19.08 -51.72 23.79
N GLU A 120 -19.30 -51.09 22.65
CA GLU A 120 -18.37 -51.13 21.53
C GLU A 120 -17.06 -50.46 21.94
N ASP A 121 -15.96 -51.20 21.77
CA ASP A 121 -14.58 -50.74 21.94
C ASP A 121 -14.24 -49.72 20.82
N TYR A 122 -14.44 -48.43 21.09
CA TYR A 122 -14.17 -47.33 20.15
C TYR A 122 -12.67 -47.01 19.99
N SER A 123 -11.75 -47.76 20.60
CA SER A 123 -10.31 -47.45 20.56
C SER A 123 -9.68 -47.55 19.17
N ASN A 124 -10.37 -48.16 18.20
CA ASN A 124 -9.92 -48.32 16.82
C ASN A 124 -10.88 -47.73 15.76
N ASN A 125 -11.88 -46.93 16.18
CA ASN A 125 -12.80 -46.31 15.24
C ASN A 125 -12.34 -44.87 14.91
N GLU A 126 -11.68 -44.69 13.77
CA GLU A 126 -11.18 -43.39 13.29
C GLU A 126 -12.30 -42.34 13.09
N GLU A 127 -13.57 -42.77 13.04
CA GLU A 127 -14.76 -41.92 12.91
C GLU A 127 -15.41 -41.52 14.25
N ALA A 128 -14.89 -41.99 15.40
CA ALA A 128 -15.43 -41.63 16.71
C ALA A 128 -15.32 -40.11 16.97
N LEU A 129 -16.44 -39.48 17.32
CA LEU A 129 -16.58 -38.04 17.50
C LEU A 129 -16.59 -37.66 18.99
N PHE A 130 -15.69 -36.76 19.39
CA PHE A 130 -15.50 -36.32 20.78
C PHE A 130 -15.96 -34.88 20.98
N ASN A 131 -16.60 -34.59 22.11
CA ASN A 131 -17.11 -33.26 22.44
C ASN A 131 -15.98 -32.25 22.71
N LEU A 132 -15.95 -31.15 21.97
CA LEU A 132 -14.96 -30.08 22.10
C LEU A 132 -15.04 -29.34 23.44
N ALA A 133 -16.23 -29.22 24.05
CA ALA A 133 -16.43 -28.45 25.28
C ALA A 133 -15.67 -29.05 26.48
N GLU A 134 -15.38 -30.35 26.44
CA GLU A 134 -14.64 -31.07 27.47
C GLU A 134 -13.11 -30.99 27.26
N MET A 135 -12.67 -30.46 26.12
CA MET A 135 -11.25 -30.33 25.76
C MET A 135 -10.64 -29.02 26.25
N SER A 136 -9.33 -28.86 26.09
CA SER A 136 -8.64 -27.62 26.49
C SER A 136 -9.13 -26.40 25.69
N PHE A 137 -9.06 -25.20 26.28
CA PHE A 137 -9.43 -23.96 25.59
C PHE A 137 -8.64 -23.75 24.30
N ARG A 138 -7.35 -24.14 24.28
CA ARG A 138 -6.52 -24.05 23.06
C ARG A 138 -7.05 -24.97 21.97
N THR A 139 -7.39 -26.21 22.30
CA THR A 139 -8.01 -27.15 21.37
C THR A 139 -9.37 -26.64 20.87
N GLN A 140 -10.20 -26.07 21.75
CA GLN A 140 -11.48 -25.45 21.38
C GLN A 140 -11.26 -24.29 20.38
N LEU A 141 -10.33 -23.39 20.69
CA LEU A 141 -10.02 -22.23 19.86
C LEU A 141 -9.48 -22.64 18.49
N LEU A 142 -8.54 -23.59 18.44
CA LEU A 142 -7.96 -24.09 17.19
C LEU A 142 -8.97 -24.88 16.37
N ALA A 143 -9.86 -25.65 17.00
CA ALA A 143 -10.93 -26.35 16.28
C ALA A 143 -11.91 -25.37 15.63
N GLN A 144 -12.31 -24.30 16.33
CA GLN A 144 -13.13 -23.24 15.72
C GLN A 144 -12.36 -22.47 14.65
N TYR A 145 -11.07 -22.22 14.88
CA TYR A 145 -10.21 -21.63 13.89
C TYR A 145 -10.04 -22.54 12.67
N MET A 146 -10.09 -23.86 12.75
CA MET A 146 -10.02 -24.70 11.54
C MET A 146 -11.36 -24.81 10.80
N ALA A 147 -12.46 -24.35 11.39
CA ALA A 147 -13.77 -24.53 10.82
C ALA A 147 -14.14 -23.42 9.82
N ASP A 148 -14.37 -23.79 8.55
CA ASP A 148 -14.59 -22.83 7.47
C ASP A 148 -16.05 -22.37 7.35
N GLU A 149 -17.02 -23.28 7.44
CA GLU A 149 -18.42 -22.96 7.18
C GLU A 149 -19.25 -22.65 8.44
N ARG A 150 -19.02 -23.42 9.52
CA ARG A 150 -19.82 -23.36 10.76
C ARG A 150 -18.98 -23.75 11.96
N HIS A 151 -19.43 -23.32 13.13
CA HIS A 151 -18.86 -23.75 14.40
C HIS A 151 -18.94 -25.27 14.57
N VAL A 152 -17.94 -25.84 15.22
CA VAL A 152 -17.79 -27.28 15.43
C VAL A 152 -18.07 -27.61 16.88
N TYR A 153 -18.81 -28.68 17.15
CA TYR A 153 -19.01 -29.20 18.52
C TYR A 153 -18.27 -30.50 18.78
N HIS A 154 -17.94 -31.26 17.73
CA HIS A 154 -17.28 -32.56 17.87
C HIS A 154 -16.12 -32.71 16.89
N ILE A 155 -15.04 -33.35 17.32
CA ILE A 155 -13.88 -33.66 16.48
C ILE A 155 -13.48 -35.13 16.59
N SER A 156 -12.95 -35.70 15.52
CA SER A 156 -12.43 -37.07 15.51
C SER A 156 -10.99 -37.16 16.03
N ILE A 157 -10.50 -38.37 16.30
CA ILE A 157 -9.11 -38.61 16.73
C ILE A 157 -8.08 -38.09 15.71
N PRO A 158 -8.22 -38.36 14.39
CA PRO A 158 -7.31 -37.77 13.40
C PRO A 158 -7.32 -36.24 13.40
N HIS A 159 -8.50 -35.63 13.57
CA HIS A 159 -8.62 -34.17 13.63
C HIS A 159 -7.95 -33.60 14.90
N ARG A 160 -8.12 -34.26 16.05
CA ARG A 160 -7.42 -33.91 17.29
C ARG A 160 -5.91 -33.99 17.15
N ASN A 161 -5.39 -35.04 16.52
CA ASN A 161 -3.95 -35.20 16.28
C ASN A 161 -3.41 -34.05 15.40
N ARG A 162 -4.19 -33.63 14.39
CA ARG A 162 -3.85 -32.47 13.55
C ARG A 162 -3.83 -31.16 14.34
N LEU A 163 -4.80 -30.93 15.23
CA LEU A 163 -4.81 -29.76 16.11
C LEU A 163 -3.62 -29.75 17.07
N SER A 164 -3.26 -30.92 17.63
CA SER A 164 -2.09 -31.06 18.49
C SER A 164 -0.78 -30.79 17.75
N ALA A 165 -0.64 -31.30 16.53
CA ALA A 165 0.52 -31.01 15.67
C ALA A 165 0.62 -29.51 15.36
N MET A 166 -0.52 -28.85 15.12
CA MET A 166 -0.59 -27.41 14.87
C MET A 166 -0.26 -26.56 16.11
N GLU A 167 -0.65 -27.00 17.31
CA GLU A 167 -0.27 -26.34 18.56
C GLU A 167 1.25 -26.44 18.81
N MET A 168 1.84 -27.58 18.50
CA MET A 168 3.28 -27.84 18.67
C MET A 168 4.16 -27.22 17.57
N ASP A 169 3.56 -26.81 16.45
CA ASP A 169 4.24 -26.13 15.35
C ASP A 169 4.60 -24.68 15.76
N THR A 170 5.83 -24.49 16.24
CA THR A 170 6.37 -23.18 16.63
C THR A 170 6.64 -22.26 15.44
N ASP A 171 6.77 -22.83 14.24
CA ASP A 171 7.03 -22.10 13.01
C ASP A 171 5.74 -21.49 12.44
N ASN A 172 4.57 -22.01 12.85
CA ASN A 172 3.27 -21.44 12.54
C ASN A 172 2.96 -20.18 13.37
N HIS A 173 3.56 -19.06 12.97
CA HIS A 173 3.38 -17.77 13.65
C HIS A 173 1.92 -17.30 13.73
N GLY A 174 1.05 -17.69 12.79
CA GLY A 174 -0.38 -17.31 12.82
C GLY A 174 -1.12 -17.99 13.97
N VAL A 175 -0.91 -19.30 14.12
CA VAL A 175 -1.48 -20.08 15.22
C VAL A 175 -0.89 -19.66 16.55
N GLN A 176 0.44 -19.52 16.65
CA GLN A 176 1.09 -19.11 17.88
C GLN A 176 0.63 -17.71 18.34
N ASN A 177 0.50 -16.75 17.43
CA ASN A 177 0.02 -15.42 17.78
C ASN A 177 -1.48 -15.40 18.14
N LEU A 178 -2.32 -16.22 17.50
CA LEU A 178 -3.72 -16.39 17.88
C LEU A 178 -3.83 -16.94 19.31
N LEU A 179 -3.08 -17.99 19.63
CA LEU A 179 -3.04 -18.60 20.96
C LEU A 179 -2.56 -17.59 22.01
N LEU A 180 -1.47 -16.88 21.74
CA LEU A 180 -0.97 -15.82 22.63
C LEU A 180 -1.98 -14.70 22.80
N THR A 181 -2.64 -14.26 21.73
CA THR A 181 -3.67 -13.21 21.79
C THR A 181 -4.85 -13.64 22.64
N ALA A 182 -5.34 -14.86 22.45
CA ALA A 182 -6.45 -15.40 23.21
C ALA A 182 -6.09 -15.63 24.69
N GLU A 183 -4.84 -15.99 24.99
CA GLU A 183 -4.37 -16.14 26.37
C GLU A 183 -4.29 -14.79 27.09
N ASN A 184 -3.99 -13.70 26.36
CA ASN A 184 -3.99 -12.33 26.89
C ASN A 184 -5.40 -11.75 27.13
N ILE A 185 -6.46 -12.47 26.75
CA ILE A 185 -7.85 -12.01 26.82
C ILE A 185 -8.69 -13.08 27.52
N PRO A 186 -8.70 -13.10 28.87
CA PRO A 186 -9.41 -14.11 29.65
C PRO A 186 -10.92 -14.16 29.37
N GLU A 187 -11.52 -13.07 28.91
CA GLU A 187 -12.93 -12.98 28.55
C GLU A 187 -13.31 -13.94 27.41
N LEU A 188 -12.39 -14.26 26.49
CA LEU A 188 -12.63 -15.22 25.41
C LEU A 188 -12.92 -16.63 25.93
N LYS A 189 -12.37 -17.01 27.09
CA LYS A 189 -12.62 -18.32 27.71
C LYS A 189 -14.08 -18.50 28.18
N LYS A 190 -14.86 -17.42 28.25
CA LYS A 190 -16.28 -17.42 28.62
C LYS A 190 -17.22 -17.55 27.43
N TYR A 191 -16.71 -17.48 26.19
CA TYR A 191 -17.51 -17.58 24.98
C TYR A 191 -17.91 -19.04 24.69
N ASP A 192 -19.08 -19.20 24.07
CA ASP A 192 -19.56 -20.47 23.54
C ASP A 192 -18.88 -20.82 22.20
N MET A 193 -19.03 -22.06 21.71
CA MET A 193 -18.43 -22.48 20.44
C MET A 193 -18.85 -21.58 19.26
N PRO A 194 -20.12 -21.17 19.09
CA PRO A 194 -20.52 -20.20 18.07
C PRO A 194 -19.84 -18.83 18.20
N GLY A 195 -19.68 -18.33 19.42
CA GLY A 195 -19.03 -17.08 19.70
C GLY A 195 -17.52 -17.11 19.44
N LEU A 196 -16.85 -18.21 19.82
CA LEU A 196 -15.46 -18.48 19.49
C LEU A 196 -15.25 -18.63 17.99
N TRP A 197 -16.17 -19.28 17.28
CA TRP A 197 -16.15 -19.36 15.82
C TRP A 197 -16.31 -17.98 15.17
N LYS A 198 -17.28 -17.16 15.61
CA LYS A 198 -17.43 -15.78 15.11
C LYS A 198 -16.17 -14.94 15.35
N PHE A 199 -15.55 -15.08 16.52
CA PHE A 199 -14.30 -14.40 16.84
C PHE A 199 -13.15 -14.90 15.93
N THR A 200 -12.93 -16.21 15.84
CA THR A 200 -11.84 -16.79 15.04
C THR A 200 -12.02 -16.53 13.55
N SER A 201 -13.24 -16.55 13.03
CA SER A 201 -13.55 -16.14 11.65
C SER A 201 -13.29 -14.66 11.42
N ALA A 202 -13.67 -13.78 12.34
CA ALA A 202 -13.33 -12.35 12.27
C ALA A 202 -11.81 -12.13 12.35
N PHE A 203 -11.14 -12.87 13.23
CA PHE A 203 -9.70 -12.82 13.41
C PHE A 203 -8.95 -13.29 12.16
N LYS A 204 -9.39 -14.36 11.51
CA LYS A 204 -8.89 -14.81 10.20
C LYS A 204 -9.08 -13.76 9.11
N SER A 205 -10.26 -13.14 9.09
CA SER A 205 -10.61 -12.11 8.11
C SER A 205 -9.69 -10.91 8.23
N VAL A 206 -9.37 -10.50 9.45
CA VAL A 206 -8.47 -9.37 9.73
C VAL A 206 -6.99 -9.76 9.63
N PHE A 207 -6.63 -10.98 10.00
CA PHE A 207 -5.26 -11.51 10.02
C PHE A 207 -5.16 -12.83 9.23
N PRO A 208 -5.11 -12.77 7.89
CA PRO A 208 -5.05 -13.96 7.04
C PRO A 208 -3.77 -14.79 7.25
N VAL A 209 -3.88 -16.11 7.04
CA VAL A 209 -2.76 -17.05 7.08
C VAL A 209 -1.75 -16.71 5.99
N GLY A 210 -0.45 -16.67 6.32
CA GLY A 210 0.64 -16.39 5.37
C GLY A 210 1.18 -14.97 5.41
N LYS A 211 0.46 -14.01 6.01
CA LYS A 211 0.98 -12.66 6.28
C LYS A 211 1.47 -12.57 7.74
N ARG A 212 2.64 -11.96 7.95
CA ARG A 212 3.17 -11.70 9.30
C ARG A 212 2.51 -10.45 9.86
N HIS A 213 1.79 -10.60 10.97
CA HIS A 213 1.12 -9.51 11.65
C HIS A 213 1.75 -9.27 13.02
N GLU A 214 1.82 -8.01 13.44
CA GLU A 214 2.31 -7.64 14.78
C GLU A 214 1.37 -8.16 15.87
N LEU A 215 1.93 -8.80 16.90
CA LEU A 215 1.15 -9.31 18.03
C LEU A 215 0.36 -8.20 18.74
N GLY A 216 0.93 -6.99 18.84
CA GLY A 216 0.26 -5.84 19.45
C GLY A 216 -1.07 -5.48 18.77
N LYS A 217 -1.11 -5.52 17.43
CA LYS A 217 -2.33 -5.25 16.65
C LYS A 217 -3.37 -6.35 16.81
N GLN A 218 -2.94 -7.61 16.91
CA GLN A 218 -3.82 -8.76 17.14
C GLN A 218 -4.50 -8.68 18.51
N ILE A 219 -3.74 -8.33 19.55
CA ILE A 219 -4.27 -8.10 20.90
C ILE A 219 -5.23 -6.90 20.91
N GLN A 220 -4.89 -5.81 20.21
CA GLN A 220 -5.74 -4.63 20.13
C GLN A 220 -7.08 -4.94 19.45
N PHE A 221 -7.05 -5.62 18.30
CA PHE A 221 -8.27 -6.04 17.59
C PHE A 221 -9.17 -6.88 18.49
N ALA A 222 -8.60 -7.88 19.15
CA ALA A 222 -9.39 -8.82 19.94
C ALA A 222 -10.03 -8.15 21.16
N LYS A 223 -9.37 -7.17 21.80
CA LYS A 223 -9.97 -6.33 22.84
C LYS A 223 -11.12 -5.49 22.31
N LEU A 224 -10.90 -4.76 21.20
CA LEU A 224 -11.92 -3.91 20.59
C LEU A 224 -13.14 -4.69 20.10
N TRP A 225 -12.92 -5.89 19.54
CA TRP A 225 -14.00 -6.75 19.06
C TRP A 225 -14.91 -7.22 20.20
N LEU A 226 -14.36 -7.45 21.39
CA LEU A 226 -15.12 -7.81 22.58
C LEU A 226 -15.90 -6.63 23.16
N GLU A 227 -15.28 -5.45 23.23
CA GLU A 227 -15.90 -4.21 23.71
C GLU A 227 -17.01 -3.73 22.76
N THR A 228 -16.88 -4.01 21.47
CA THR A 228 -17.85 -3.61 20.45
C THR A 228 -19.14 -4.44 20.55
N SER A 229 -20.28 -3.73 20.44
CA SER A 229 -21.61 -4.34 20.40
C SER A 229 -21.72 -5.39 19.28
N HIS A 230 -22.41 -6.50 19.55
CA HIS A 230 -22.54 -7.62 18.62
C HIS A 230 -23.07 -7.23 17.22
N ILE A 231 -23.91 -6.20 17.13
CA ILE A 231 -24.46 -5.66 15.87
C ILE A 231 -23.36 -5.00 15.03
N ASP A 232 -22.41 -4.34 15.70
CA ASP A 232 -21.41 -3.49 15.07
C ASP A 232 -20.06 -4.21 14.85
N ARG A 233 -19.87 -5.40 15.43
CA ARG A 233 -18.66 -6.24 15.25
C ARG A 233 -18.35 -6.53 13.79
N GLY A 234 -19.39 -6.69 12.96
CA GLY A 234 -19.22 -6.89 11.52
C GLY A 234 -18.60 -5.68 10.83
N ILE A 235 -18.99 -4.46 11.24
CA ILE A 235 -18.42 -3.21 10.73
C ILE A 235 -16.95 -3.10 11.19
N LEU A 236 -16.69 -3.32 12.49
CA LEU A 236 -15.32 -3.31 13.03
C LEU A 236 -14.40 -4.26 12.27
N THR A 237 -14.87 -5.49 12.02
CA THR A 237 -14.10 -6.52 11.30
C THR A 237 -13.79 -6.09 9.87
N LYS A 238 -14.75 -5.48 9.16
CA LYS A 238 -14.54 -4.98 7.80
C LYS A 238 -13.53 -3.84 7.75
N GLU A 239 -13.64 -2.87 8.66
CA GLU A 239 -12.72 -1.73 8.75
C GLU A 239 -11.30 -2.15 9.11
N TRP A 240 -11.16 -3.12 10.03
CA TRP A 240 -9.86 -3.68 10.38
C TRP A 240 -9.24 -4.53 9.26
N ALA A 241 -10.06 -5.28 8.53
CA ALA A 241 -9.60 -6.03 7.35
C ALA A 241 -9.18 -5.10 6.20
N ALA A 242 -9.82 -3.93 6.06
CA ALA A 242 -9.43 -2.89 5.11
C ALA A 242 -8.17 -2.10 5.53
N GLY A 243 -7.61 -2.35 6.72
CA GLY A 243 -6.39 -1.70 7.21
C GLY A 243 -6.60 -0.32 7.85
N ASN A 244 -7.84 0.08 8.12
CA ASN A 244 -8.16 1.38 8.73
C ASN A 244 -7.93 1.42 10.26
N TYR A 245 -7.84 0.24 10.90
CA TYR A 245 -7.52 0.05 12.34
C TYR A 245 -8.29 0.98 13.30
N ILE A 246 -9.60 1.15 13.07
CA ILE A 246 -10.44 2.04 13.88
C ILE A 246 -10.50 1.62 15.35
N THR A 247 -10.51 2.60 16.26
CA THR A 247 -10.63 2.35 17.71
C THR A 247 -12.06 2.31 18.20
N SER A 248 -13.00 2.90 17.46
CA SER A 248 -14.41 2.96 17.81
C SER A 248 -15.26 3.25 16.57
N ILE A 249 -16.50 2.77 16.56
CA ILE A 249 -17.45 3.02 15.47
C ILE A 249 -18.23 4.29 15.77
N ASN A 250 -18.15 5.28 14.86
CA ASN A 250 -18.92 6.51 14.97
C ASN A 250 -20.40 6.23 14.68
N LYS A 251 -21.29 6.70 15.55
CA LYS A 251 -22.73 6.58 15.36
C LYS A 251 -23.37 7.94 15.16
N THR A 252 -24.39 7.99 14.31
CA THR A 252 -25.24 9.16 14.14
C THR A 252 -26.09 9.37 15.39
N ASP A 253 -26.69 10.55 15.53
CA ASP A 253 -27.64 10.82 16.62
C ASP A 253 -28.88 9.90 16.53
N ALA A 254 -29.14 9.31 15.36
CA ALA A 254 -30.18 8.31 15.11
C ALA A 254 -29.72 6.86 15.39
N GLY A 255 -28.47 6.64 15.78
CA GLY A 255 -27.90 5.33 16.11
C GLY A 255 -27.44 4.50 14.91
N ALA A 256 -27.49 5.05 13.69
CA ALA A 256 -26.93 4.43 12.49
C ALA A 256 -25.42 4.64 12.40
N ASN A 257 -24.72 3.94 11.49
CA ASN A 257 -23.31 4.19 11.24
C ASN A 257 -23.12 5.61 10.67
N ALA A 258 -22.32 6.44 11.34
CA ALA A 258 -22.01 7.79 10.87
C ALA A 258 -20.91 7.80 9.80
N GLY A 259 -20.18 6.69 9.64
CA GLY A 259 -19.02 6.63 8.75
C GLY A 259 -17.76 7.23 9.37
N GLY A 260 -16.89 7.75 8.51
CA GLY A 260 -15.60 8.35 8.86
C GLY A 260 -14.40 7.44 8.61
N GLY A 261 -14.61 6.30 7.95
CA GLY A 261 -13.54 5.41 7.49
C GLY A 261 -13.04 5.75 6.09
N ASN A 262 -13.82 6.52 5.31
CA ASN A 262 -13.48 6.86 3.93
C ASN A 262 -12.50 8.05 3.86
N LYS A 263 -11.60 8.00 2.86
CA LYS A 263 -10.77 9.16 2.50
C LYS A 263 -11.66 10.25 1.92
N THR A 264 -11.50 11.47 2.42
CA THR A 264 -12.22 12.65 1.92
C THR A 264 -11.24 13.71 1.42
N ASP A 265 -11.76 14.75 0.78
CA ASP A 265 -11.04 15.94 0.30
C ASP A 265 -10.40 16.79 1.41
N ARG A 266 -10.59 16.40 2.67
CA ARG A 266 -9.96 17.02 3.84
C ARG A 266 -8.49 16.60 3.92
N ASN A 267 -7.69 17.38 4.64
CA ASN A 267 -6.31 17.00 4.96
C ASN A 267 -6.30 15.65 5.73
N PRO A 268 -5.49 14.65 5.34
CA PRO A 268 -5.37 13.37 6.06
C PRO A 268 -5.09 13.50 7.56
N ASP A 269 -4.42 14.57 8.01
CA ASP A 269 -4.14 14.82 9.42
C ASP A 269 -5.34 15.42 10.18
N TYR A 270 -6.42 15.78 9.48
CA TYR A 270 -7.62 16.37 10.07
C TYR A 270 -8.60 15.27 10.51
N GLN A 271 -8.73 15.08 11.82
CA GLN A 271 -9.70 14.14 12.38
C GLN A 271 -11.14 14.65 12.19
N HIS A 272 -11.90 13.97 11.34
CA HIS A 272 -13.30 14.30 11.08
C HIS A 272 -14.25 13.55 12.03
N SER A 273 -15.01 14.30 12.82
CA SER A 273 -16.05 13.85 13.75
C SER A 273 -17.32 14.69 13.60
N LEU A 274 -18.42 14.27 14.24
CA LEU A 274 -19.68 15.04 14.25
C LEU A 274 -19.51 16.47 14.79
N ASP A 275 -18.58 16.69 15.72
CA ASP A 275 -18.30 18.02 16.26
C ASP A 275 -17.56 18.90 15.26
N THR A 276 -16.63 18.31 14.49
CA THR A 276 -15.96 19.03 13.41
C THR A 276 -16.89 19.29 12.22
N LEU A 277 -17.82 18.36 11.96
CA LEU A 277 -18.86 18.51 10.94
C LEU A 277 -19.74 19.72 11.24
N ASP A 278 -20.10 19.98 12.50
CA ASP A 278 -20.87 21.18 12.86
C ASP A 278 -20.14 22.47 12.49
N ILE A 279 -18.81 22.52 12.65
CA ILE A 279 -18.02 23.68 12.24
C ILE A 279 -18.09 23.86 10.72
N GLU A 280 -18.00 22.78 9.96
CA GLU A 280 -18.10 22.80 8.50
C GLU A 280 -19.51 23.22 8.01
N ILE A 281 -20.57 22.72 8.65
CA ILE A 281 -21.95 23.14 8.37
C ILE A 281 -22.10 24.64 8.66
N ALA A 282 -21.58 25.12 9.80
CA ALA A 282 -21.63 26.54 10.15
C ALA A 282 -20.88 27.41 9.13
N LEU A 283 -19.71 26.96 8.66
CA LEU A 283 -18.96 27.63 7.59
C LEU A 283 -19.77 27.68 6.28
N ALA A 284 -20.40 26.59 5.88
CA ALA A 284 -21.19 26.51 4.66
C ALA A 284 -22.42 27.44 4.66
N THR A 285 -23.03 27.66 5.83
CA THR A 285 -24.17 28.58 5.98
C THR A 285 -23.82 30.07 5.85
N MET A 286 -22.52 30.42 5.79
CA MET A 286 -22.12 31.81 5.62
C MET A 286 -22.31 32.29 4.17
N PRO A 287 -22.77 33.53 3.95
CA PRO A 287 -23.07 34.06 2.62
C PRO A 287 -21.83 34.48 1.80
N MET A 288 -20.63 34.39 2.38
CA MET A 288 -19.38 34.79 1.74
C MET A 288 -18.65 33.56 1.18
N ASP A 289 -18.06 33.71 0.00
CA ASP A 289 -17.19 32.70 -0.61
C ASP A 289 -15.75 32.85 -0.11
N PHE A 290 -15.08 31.72 0.11
CA PHE A 290 -13.72 31.65 0.62
C PHE A 290 -13.10 30.31 0.30
N ASP A 291 -11.80 30.17 0.55
CA ASP A 291 -11.11 28.90 0.41
C ASP A 291 -11.59 27.89 1.48
N ILE A 292 -12.42 26.93 1.08
CA ILE A 292 -12.95 25.89 1.96
C ILE A 292 -11.88 24.97 2.56
N TYR A 293 -10.66 24.96 2.01
CA TYR A 293 -9.53 24.16 2.51
C TYR A 293 -8.55 24.99 3.35
N ASN A 294 -8.50 26.30 3.12
CA ASN A 294 -7.65 27.22 3.90
C ASN A 294 -8.37 28.54 4.26
N PHE A 295 -9.39 28.43 5.10
CA PHE A 295 -10.22 29.58 5.49
C PHE A 295 -9.56 30.46 6.57
N PRO A 296 -9.84 31.79 6.59
CA PRO A 296 -9.28 32.71 7.57
C PRO A 296 -9.70 32.42 9.02
N ALA A 297 -8.83 32.75 9.98
CA ALA A 297 -9.10 32.57 11.41
C ALA A 297 -10.34 33.35 11.91
N SER A 298 -10.63 34.51 11.32
CA SER A 298 -11.84 35.31 11.61
C SER A 298 -13.12 34.56 11.23
N VAL A 299 -13.13 33.91 10.06
CA VAL A 299 -14.23 33.09 9.55
C VAL A 299 -14.42 31.86 10.43
N HIS A 300 -13.34 31.18 10.80
CA HIS A 300 -13.38 30.05 11.73
C HIS A 300 -13.93 30.44 13.11
N ARG A 301 -13.53 31.59 13.66
CA ARG A 301 -14.08 32.10 14.93
C ARG A 301 -15.58 32.35 14.83
N ARG A 302 -16.04 32.96 13.73
CA ARG A 302 -17.47 33.19 13.53
C ARG A 302 -18.25 31.88 13.40
N ALA A 303 -17.70 30.86 12.75
CA ALA A 303 -18.34 29.55 12.66
C ALA A 303 -18.54 28.92 14.05
N LYS A 304 -17.51 28.99 14.91
CA LYS A 304 -17.63 28.52 16.31
C LYS A 304 -18.72 29.26 17.08
N GLU A 305 -18.88 30.55 16.87
CA GLU A 305 -19.97 31.33 17.49
C GLU A 305 -21.35 30.88 17.00
N ILE A 306 -21.50 30.60 15.70
CA ILE A 306 -22.75 30.07 15.11
C ILE A 306 -23.11 28.72 15.74
N VAL A 307 -22.13 27.81 15.86
CA VAL A 307 -22.32 26.50 16.50
C VAL A 307 -22.73 26.67 17.96
N GLN A 308 -22.03 27.51 18.71
CA GLN A 308 -22.30 27.75 20.12
C GLN A 308 -23.69 28.35 20.37
N LYS A 309 -24.11 29.30 19.53
CA LYS A 309 -25.41 29.97 19.63
C LYS A 309 -26.55 29.19 18.97
N LYS A 310 -26.25 28.12 18.23
CA LYS A 310 -27.20 27.34 17.42
C LYS A 310 -28.06 28.26 16.53
N GLU A 311 -27.39 29.18 15.83
CA GLU A 311 -28.06 30.13 14.94
C GLU A 311 -28.73 29.40 13.76
N SER A 312 -29.83 29.93 13.25
CA SER A 312 -30.49 29.40 12.04
C SER A 312 -29.85 30.03 10.80
N PRO A 313 -29.61 29.28 9.71
CA PRO A 313 -30.09 27.92 9.41
C PRO A 313 -29.18 26.76 9.88
N PHE A 314 -28.06 27.04 10.56
CA PHE A 314 -27.11 26.00 10.99
C PHE A 314 -27.77 24.93 11.86
N LYS A 315 -28.62 25.33 12.82
CA LYS A 315 -29.29 24.41 13.75
C LYS A 315 -30.11 23.33 13.01
N GLU A 316 -30.88 23.73 12.00
CA GLU A 316 -31.72 22.84 11.21
C GLU A 316 -30.88 21.87 10.37
N TRP A 317 -29.81 22.39 9.75
CA TRP A 317 -28.87 21.60 8.96
C TRP A 317 -28.08 20.60 9.80
N SER A 318 -27.54 21.01 10.95
CA SER A 318 -26.81 20.15 11.88
C SER A 318 -27.68 18.98 12.35
N ALA A 319 -28.92 19.23 12.78
CA ALA A 319 -29.83 18.17 13.20
C ALA A 319 -30.16 17.17 12.09
N ALA A 320 -30.33 17.66 10.85
CA ALA A 320 -30.62 16.81 9.71
C ALA A 320 -29.40 15.97 9.29
N LEU A 321 -28.23 16.60 9.12
CA LEU A 321 -27.00 15.93 8.67
C LEU A 321 -26.42 14.99 9.72
N ARG A 322 -26.48 15.32 11.02
CA ARG A 322 -26.07 14.40 12.11
C ARG A 322 -26.94 13.15 12.21
N SER A 323 -28.13 13.17 11.61
CA SER A 323 -29.03 12.00 11.52
C SER A 323 -28.81 11.19 10.23
N THR A 324 -28.02 11.68 9.28
CA THR A 324 -27.79 11.04 7.98
C THR A 324 -26.76 9.91 8.10
N PRO A 325 -27.10 8.67 7.67
CA PRO A 325 -26.13 7.57 7.64
C PRO A 325 -24.93 7.89 6.75
N GLY A 326 -23.72 7.54 7.21
CA GLY A 326 -22.48 7.77 6.45
C GLY A 326 -22.10 9.24 6.26
N ILE A 327 -22.68 10.18 7.01
CA ILE A 327 -22.44 11.61 6.80
C ILE A 327 -20.95 12.01 6.86
N LEU A 328 -20.16 11.34 7.70
CA LEU A 328 -18.73 11.61 7.86
C LEU A 328 -17.89 11.11 6.68
N ASP A 329 -18.48 10.31 5.79
CA ASP A 329 -17.78 9.83 4.60
C ASP A 329 -17.84 10.83 3.43
N TYR A 330 -18.75 11.81 3.46
CA TYR A 330 -18.90 12.79 2.37
C TYR A 330 -17.81 13.87 2.38
N SER A 331 -17.46 14.36 1.18
CA SER A 331 -16.49 15.44 1.03
C SER A 331 -16.99 16.75 1.66
N ARG A 332 -16.06 17.57 2.14
CA ARG A 332 -16.34 18.93 2.60
C ARG A 332 -17.00 19.73 1.49
N ALA A 333 -16.50 19.63 0.25
CA ALA A 333 -17.06 20.31 -0.89
C ALA A 333 -18.53 19.92 -1.15
N ALA A 334 -18.89 18.64 -1.08
CA ALA A 334 -20.27 18.18 -1.28
C ALA A 334 -21.22 18.71 -0.20
N ILE A 335 -20.78 18.71 1.06
CA ILE A 335 -21.56 19.28 2.18
C ILE A 335 -21.77 20.79 1.98
N PHE A 336 -20.74 21.51 1.54
CA PHE A 336 -20.84 22.94 1.25
C PHE A 336 -21.79 23.21 0.07
N ALA A 337 -21.63 22.49 -1.03
CA ALA A 337 -22.47 22.62 -2.22
C ALA A 337 -23.94 22.36 -1.86
N LEU A 338 -24.22 21.28 -1.13
CA LEU A 338 -25.57 20.93 -0.67
C LEU A 338 -26.24 22.07 0.11
N ILE A 339 -25.50 22.69 1.04
CA ILE A 339 -26.05 23.77 1.89
C ILE A 339 -26.21 25.07 1.08
N ARG A 340 -25.30 25.36 0.16
CA ARG A 340 -25.28 26.61 -0.62
C ARG A 340 -26.28 26.60 -1.78
N GLU A 341 -26.54 25.45 -2.39
CA GLU A 341 -27.53 25.28 -3.45
C GLU A 341 -28.98 25.17 -2.92
N ALA A 342 -29.13 24.94 -1.62
CA ALA A 342 -30.43 24.85 -0.99
C ALA A 342 -31.21 26.16 -1.12
N SER A 343 -32.44 26.07 -1.64
CA SER A 343 -33.35 27.22 -1.64
C SER A 343 -33.62 27.70 -0.20
N SER A 344 -33.65 29.01 0.03
CA SER A 344 -33.82 29.59 1.37
C SER A 344 -35.12 29.17 2.10
N GLY A 345 -36.09 28.59 1.38
CA GLY A 345 -37.39 28.15 1.92
C GLY A 345 -37.46 26.71 2.42
N ILE A 346 -36.43 25.85 2.24
CA ILE A 346 -36.50 24.44 2.66
C ILE A 346 -36.03 24.19 4.09
N THR A 347 -35.19 25.06 4.66
CA THR A 347 -34.59 24.88 6.00
C THR A 347 -35.60 24.78 7.15
N PRO A 348 -36.76 25.47 7.15
CA PRO A 348 -37.71 25.37 8.26
C PRO A 348 -38.51 24.06 8.30
N PHE A 349 -38.45 23.23 7.25
CA PHE A 349 -39.28 22.02 7.09
C PHE A 349 -38.42 20.75 7.13
N PRO A 350 -38.31 20.05 8.28
CA PRO A 350 -37.40 18.92 8.45
C PRO A 350 -37.57 17.78 7.43
N ASP A 351 -38.81 17.44 7.08
CA ASP A 351 -39.08 16.34 6.14
C ASP A 351 -38.66 16.70 4.71
N ARG A 352 -38.87 17.96 4.30
CA ARG A 352 -38.41 18.45 2.99
C ARG A 352 -36.89 18.58 2.96
N LEU A 353 -36.28 19.01 4.06
CA LEU A 353 -34.84 19.10 4.19
C LEU A 353 -34.19 17.71 4.09
N ARG A 354 -34.75 16.69 4.75
CA ARG A 354 -34.29 15.29 4.62
C ARG A 354 -34.46 14.76 3.21
N GLY A 355 -35.62 15.00 2.58
CA GLY A 355 -35.85 14.62 1.18
C GLY A 355 -34.85 15.29 0.23
N TYR A 356 -34.53 16.56 0.48
CA TYR A 356 -33.51 17.29 -0.26
C TYR A 356 -32.11 16.72 -0.05
N ILE A 357 -31.70 16.43 1.19
CA ILE A 357 -30.41 15.81 1.50
C ILE A 357 -30.28 14.48 0.75
N ASN A 358 -31.26 13.60 0.86
CA ASN A 358 -31.21 12.29 0.20
C ASN A 358 -31.20 12.37 -1.34
N ALA A 359 -31.77 13.44 -1.91
CA ALA A 359 -31.81 13.64 -3.36
C ALA A 359 -30.54 14.30 -3.93
N ASN A 360 -29.86 15.15 -3.15
CA ASN A 360 -28.75 15.98 -3.64
C ASN A 360 -27.39 15.57 -3.08
N LEU A 361 -27.33 14.93 -1.92
CA LEU A 361 -26.11 14.36 -1.36
C LEU A 361 -25.83 12.98 -1.99
N THR A 362 -25.48 13.01 -3.27
CA THR A 362 -25.29 11.83 -4.14
C THR A 362 -23.83 11.64 -4.55
N GLU A 363 -22.91 12.32 -3.87
CA GLU A 363 -21.49 12.18 -4.15
C GLU A 363 -21.04 10.74 -3.89
N HIS A 364 -20.38 10.16 -4.89
CA HIS A 364 -19.81 8.81 -4.81
C HIS A 364 -18.29 8.82 -4.62
N LYS A 365 -17.61 9.92 -4.97
CA LYS A 365 -16.15 10.08 -4.86
C LYS A 365 -15.82 11.22 -3.91
N HIS A 366 -15.40 10.86 -2.69
CA HIS A 366 -15.28 11.80 -1.58
C HIS A 366 -13.90 12.44 -1.44
N ASP A 367 -12.86 11.84 -2.04
CA ASP A 367 -11.46 12.26 -1.96
C ASP A 367 -11.10 13.37 -2.97
N THR A 368 -11.71 13.34 -4.15
CA THR A 368 -11.48 14.33 -5.21
C THR A 368 -12.81 14.88 -5.75
N PRO A 369 -13.39 15.90 -5.11
CA PRO A 369 -14.63 16.51 -5.57
C PRO A 369 -14.47 17.13 -6.95
N SER A 370 -15.55 17.09 -7.74
CA SER A 370 -15.53 17.66 -9.09
C SER A 370 -15.37 19.19 -9.08
N ALA A 371 -14.86 19.75 -10.17
CA ALA A 371 -14.76 21.21 -10.32
C ALA A 371 -16.13 21.90 -10.22
N GLU A 372 -17.20 21.24 -10.67
CA GLU A 372 -18.57 21.72 -10.54
C GLU A 372 -18.99 21.78 -9.06
N THR A 373 -18.73 20.72 -8.29
CA THR A 373 -18.99 20.66 -6.85
C THR A 373 -18.23 21.75 -6.10
N LEU A 374 -16.95 21.98 -6.43
CA LEU A 374 -16.14 23.05 -5.83
C LEU A 374 -16.69 24.45 -6.13
N THR A 375 -17.19 24.66 -7.35
CA THR A 375 -17.81 25.92 -7.75
C THR A 375 -19.10 26.16 -6.98
N LYS A 376 -19.97 25.14 -6.89
CA LYS A 376 -21.21 25.18 -6.11
C LYS A 376 -20.96 25.33 -4.60
N ALA A 377 -19.85 24.77 -4.14
CA ALA A 377 -19.37 24.93 -2.78
C ALA A 377 -18.79 26.32 -2.50
N GLY A 378 -18.71 27.23 -3.49
CA GLY A 378 -18.15 28.57 -3.34
C GLY A 378 -16.66 28.58 -2.95
N HIS A 379 -15.90 27.59 -3.45
CA HIS A 379 -14.46 27.49 -3.21
C HIS A 379 -13.69 28.52 -4.05
N ILE A 380 -12.88 29.34 -3.38
CA ILE A 380 -11.95 30.27 -4.02
C ILE A 380 -10.51 29.78 -3.78
N PRO A 381 -9.75 29.39 -4.82
CA PRO A 381 -8.38 28.93 -4.64
C PRO A 381 -7.46 30.08 -4.17
N SER A 382 -6.93 29.98 -2.96
CA SER A 382 -6.05 31.03 -2.38
C SER A 382 -4.83 31.37 -3.26
N ALA A 383 -4.30 30.37 -3.98
CA ALA A 383 -3.19 30.55 -4.93
C ALA A 383 -3.59 31.36 -6.17
N ALA A 384 -4.82 31.19 -6.66
CA ALA A 384 -5.31 31.96 -7.80
C ALA A 384 -5.54 33.44 -7.43
N VAL A 385 -6.06 33.70 -6.24
CA VAL A 385 -6.28 35.07 -5.73
C VAL A 385 -4.97 35.82 -5.51
N THR A 386 -3.96 35.16 -4.94
CA THR A 386 -2.63 35.78 -4.75
C THR A 386 -1.93 36.07 -6.07
N LEU A 387 -2.05 35.18 -7.06
CA LEU A 387 -1.52 35.41 -8.41
C LEU A 387 -2.24 36.58 -9.11
N ASP A 388 -3.58 36.61 -9.07
CA ASP A 388 -4.40 37.69 -9.63
C ASP A 388 -4.07 39.04 -9.00
N ALA A 389 -3.93 39.09 -7.67
CA ALA A 389 -3.57 40.30 -6.94
C ALA A 389 -2.16 40.80 -7.30
N THR A 390 -1.20 39.89 -7.50
CA THR A 390 0.18 40.22 -7.91
C THR A 390 0.20 40.77 -9.34
N ASN A 391 -0.52 40.12 -10.26
CA ASN A 391 -0.63 40.58 -11.65
C ASN A 391 -1.30 41.96 -11.76
N GLN A 392 -2.32 42.24 -10.95
CA GLN A 392 -2.97 43.56 -10.90
C GLN A 392 -2.05 44.68 -10.41
N VAL A 393 -1.20 44.39 -9.42
CA VAL A 393 -0.20 45.37 -8.93
C VAL A 393 0.87 45.66 -9.97
N ILE A 394 1.31 44.63 -10.70
CA ILE A 394 2.21 44.79 -11.85
C ILE A 394 1.54 45.68 -12.92
N ALA A 395 0.24 45.49 -13.16
CA ALA A 395 -0.53 46.23 -14.17
C ALA A 395 -0.92 47.67 -13.78
N GLY A 396 -0.72 48.11 -12.53
CA GLY A 396 -1.04 49.48 -12.12
C GLY A 396 -2.20 49.63 -11.13
N GLU A 397 -2.93 48.56 -10.82
CA GLU A 397 -4.18 48.59 -10.06
C GLU A 397 -4.00 48.27 -8.57
N ASP A 398 -4.88 48.79 -7.72
CA ASP A 398 -4.87 48.57 -6.27
C ASP A 398 -5.63 47.28 -5.92
N SER A 399 -4.90 46.20 -5.64
CA SER A 399 -5.46 44.86 -5.38
C SER A 399 -5.54 44.50 -3.88
N SER A 400 -5.22 45.46 -2.99
CA SER A 400 -5.15 45.27 -1.54
C SER A 400 -6.44 44.68 -0.92
N ALA A 401 -7.61 44.99 -1.48
CA ALA A 401 -8.91 44.49 -1.02
C ALA A 401 -9.14 42.99 -1.28
N LYS A 402 -8.52 42.39 -2.31
CA LYS A 402 -8.69 40.96 -2.64
C LYS A 402 -7.87 40.04 -1.74
N LEU A 403 -6.81 40.56 -1.13
CA LEU A 403 -5.94 39.82 -0.20
C LEU A 403 -6.54 39.72 1.21
N GLU A 404 -7.51 40.58 1.55
CA GLU A 404 -8.17 40.60 2.87
C GLU A 404 -9.08 39.39 3.13
N THR A 405 -9.53 38.69 2.09
CA THR A 405 -10.39 37.50 2.19
C THR A 405 -9.60 36.20 2.40
N LEU A 406 -8.26 36.24 2.35
CA LEU A 406 -7.38 35.08 2.47
C LEU A 406 -6.94 34.81 3.92
N SER A 407 -6.50 33.58 4.19
CA SER A 407 -5.90 33.20 5.47
C SER A 407 -4.64 34.03 5.77
N SER A 408 -4.34 34.27 7.05
CA SER A 408 -3.26 35.17 7.49
C SER A 408 -1.89 34.83 6.87
N ASP A 409 -1.62 33.54 6.73
CA ASP A 409 -0.32 33.05 6.30
C ASP A 409 -0.15 33.25 4.79
N ILE A 410 -1.20 32.97 4.01
CA ILE A 410 -1.22 33.25 2.57
C ILE A 410 -1.29 34.75 2.30
N LYS A 411 -2.03 35.50 3.12
CA LYS A 411 -2.09 36.96 3.02
C LYS A 411 -0.72 37.59 3.23
N ALA A 412 0.07 37.09 4.19
CA ALA A 412 1.43 37.57 4.43
C ALA A 412 2.36 37.27 3.24
N VAL A 413 2.30 36.05 2.71
CA VAL A 413 3.07 35.65 1.51
C VAL A 413 2.65 36.48 0.29
N GLY A 414 1.35 36.61 0.05
CA GLY A 414 0.79 37.41 -1.04
C GLY A 414 1.14 38.90 -0.92
N ALA A 415 1.10 39.47 0.29
CA ALA A 415 1.50 40.85 0.53
C ALA A 415 3.00 41.07 0.29
N GLU A 416 3.85 40.11 0.62
CA GLU A 416 5.28 40.20 0.36
C GLU A 416 5.61 40.03 -1.14
N LEU A 417 4.92 39.12 -1.84
CA LEU A 417 5.00 38.98 -3.29
C LEU A 417 4.55 40.26 -4.01
N VAL A 418 3.47 40.88 -3.53
CA VAL A 418 2.98 42.17 -4.04
C VAL A 418 4.01 43.28 -3.81
N LYS A 419 4.63 43.38 -2.62
CA LYS A 419 5.70 44.35 -2.37
C LYS A 419 6.90 44.14 -3.30
N GLU A 420 7.30 42.89 -3.51
CA GLU A 420 8.44 42.57 -4.38
C GLU A 420 8.13 42.88 -5.85
N ALA A 421 6.93 42.55 -6.32
CA ALA A 421 6.44 42.96 -7.64
C ALA A 421 6.42 44.49 -7.80
N GLN A 422 6.12 45.23 -6.72
CA GLN A 422 6.13 46.69 -6.72
C GLN A 422 7.55 47.29 -6.76
N LYS A 423 8.56 46.59 -6.22
CA LYS A 423 9.99 46.97 -6.34
C LYS A 423 10.54 46.72 -7.75
N GLN A 424 9.98 45.76 -8.48
CA GLN A 424 10.34 45.49 -9.88
C GLN A 424 9.68 46.44 -10.88
N ARG A 425 8.93 47.45 -10.42
CA ARG A 425 8.49 48.53 -11.32
C ARG A 425 9.71 49.32 -11.82
N PRO A 426 9.76 49.68 -13.11
CA PRO A 426 10.76 50.62 -13.61
C PRO A 426 10.62 51.97 -12.88
N ASP A 427 11.74 52.58 -12.50
CA ASP A 427 11.78 53.84 -11.77
C ASP A 427 11.02 54.93 -12.55
N ALA A 428 10.20 55.72 -11.86
CA ALA A 428 9.39 56.77 -12.51
C ALA A 428 10.27 57.75 -13.30
N ASN A 429 11.52 57.96 -12.87
CA ASN A 429 12.50 58.74 -13.60
C ASN A 429 13.00 58.07 -14.89
N GLN A 430 13.09 56.75 -14.94
CA GLN A 430 13.51 55.98 -16.12
C GLN A 430 12.42 55.94 -17.19
N VAL A 431 11.15 55.80 -16.79
CA VAL A 431 10.00 55.88 -17.69
C VAL A 431 9.88 57.29 -18.29
N LEU A 432 10.06 58.33 -17.48
CA LEU A 432 10.06 59.72 -17.94
C LEU A 432 11.29 60.10 -18.78
N ALA A 433 12.41 59.38 -18.66
CA ALA A 433 13.60 59.56 -19.51
C ALA A 433 13.37 58.94 -20.89
N ALA A 434 12.76 57.75 -20.94
CA ALA A 434 12.32 57.10 -22.17
C ALA A 434 11.30 57.93 -22.97
N GLU A 435 10.32 58.56 -22.28
CA GLU A 435 9.36 59.48 -22.92
C GLU A 435 10.01 60.79 -23.41
N ARG A 436 11.12 61.21 -22.82
CA ARG A 436 11.88 62.40 -23.23
C ARG A 436 12.89 62.14 -24.35
N GLY A 437 13.00 60.90 -24.82
CA GLY A 437 13.85 60.54 -25.96
C GLY A 437 15.25 60.07 -25.58
N GLU A 438 15.46 59.59 -24.35
CA GLU A 438 16.69 58.89 -23.95
C GLU A 438 16.46 57.36 -23.92
N TYR A 439 17.37 56.59 -24.49
CA TYR A 439 17.25 55.13 -24.52
C TYR A 439 17.56 54.54 -23.13
N VAL A 440 16.60 53.85 -22.54
CA VAL A 440 16.75 53.16 -21.25
C VAL A 440 16.60 51.65 -21.44
N GLU A 441 17.66 50.90 -21.14
CA GLU A 441 17.72 49.45 -21.26
C GLU A 441 16.66 48.77 -20.37
N GLY A 442 15.80 47.95 -20.97
CA GLY A 442 14.68 47.26 -20.28
C GLY A 442 13.34 48.03 -20.23
N VAL A 443 13.30 49.30 -20.63
CA VAL A 443 12.07 50.13 -20.71
C VAL A 443 11.80 50.63 -22.13
N SER A 444 12.86 50.97 -22.88
CA SER A 444 12.78 51.47 -24.25
C SER A 444 12.85 50.32 -25.27
N ASP A 445 11.94 50.32 -26.24
CA ASP A 445 11.94 49.33 -27.32
C ASP A 445 13.24 49.46 -28.14
N PRO A 446 14.09 48.41 -28.20
CA PRO A 446 15.36 48.42 -28.94
C PRO A 446 15.19 48.57 -30.45
N THR A 447 13.99 48.34 -30.98
CA THR A 447 13.71 48.34 -32.42
C THR A 447 13.06 49.63 -32.92
N ASP A 448 12.84 50.61 -32.03
CA ASP A 448 12.25 51.90 -32.38
C ASP A 448 13.26 52.79 -33.17
N PRO A 449 12.91 53.27 -34.39
CA PRO A 449 13.80 54.07 -35.24
C PRO A 449 14.24 55.43 -34.66
N LYS A 450 13.65 55.87 -33.54
CA LYS A 450 13.97 57.16 -32.90
C LYS A 450 15.33 57.18 -32.18
N TRP A 451 15.98 56.03 -32.00
CA TRP A 451 17.26 55.92 -31.28
C TRP A 451 18.46 56.06 -32.23
N VAL A 452 19.35 57.02 -31.97
CA VAL A 452 20.57 57.23 -32.76
C VAL A 452 21.70 56.37 -32.20
N THR A 453 22.28 55.48 -33.02
CA THR A 453 23.34 54.51 -32.65
C THR A 453 24.72 54.91 -33.19
N GLU A 454 25.07 56.20 -33.17
CA GLU A 454 26.43 56.66 -33.54
C GLU A 454 27.27 57.05 -32.32
N ASP A 455 28.43 56.40 -32.20
CA ASP A 455 29.44 56.58 -31.15
C ASP A 455 30.25 57.86 -31.38
N LEU A 456 29.93 58.91 -30.61
CA LEU A 456 30.49 60.28 -30.71
C LEU A 456 31.96 60.42 -30.24
N THR A 457 32.67 59.32 -29.97
CA THR A 457 34.05 59.36 -29.44
C THR A 457 35.15 59.32 -30.51
N LYS A 458 34.82 59.20 -31.80
CA LYS A 458 35.83 59.17 -32.89
C LYS A 458 35.92 60.49 -33.65
N THR A 459 37.01 61.20 -33.46
CA THR A 459 37.41 62.40 -34.22
C THR A 459 37.81 62.04 -35.66
N ARG A 460 37.21 62.73 -36.64
CA ARG A 460 37.68 62.77 -38.05
C ARG A 460 38.04 64.20 -38.45
N GLN A 461 39.20 64.36 -39.09
CA GLN A 461 39.63 65.52 -39.89
C GLN A 461 40.53 65.02 -41.04
N PRO A 462 40.69 65.75 -42.17
CA PRO A 462 39.67 66.06 -43.18
C PRO A 462 40.07 65.52 -44.59
N GLU A 463 39.13 65.61 -45.53
CA GLU A 463 39.24 65.17 -46.93
C GLU A 463 40.20 66.04 -47.80
N VAL A 464 40.66 65.49 -48.94
CA VAL A 464 40.41 66.02 -50.32
C VAL A 464 41.23 65.25 -51.41
N SER A 465 40.48 64.55 -52.26
CA SER A 465 40.58 64.28 -53.72
C SER A 465 41.92 64.18 -54.50
N LYS A 466 42.05 63.14 -55.35
CA LYS A 466 42.07 63.14 -56.86
C LYS A 466 42.86 61.95 -57.45
N ILE A 467 42.23 61.04 -58.21
CA ILE A 467 42.12 60.91 -59.69
C ILE A 467 43.20 60.01 -60.34
N GLY A 468 42.71 58.97 -61.05
CA GLY A 468 43.24 58.38 -62.30
C GLY A 468 44.31 57.30 -62.17
N ASP A 469 44.53 56.37 -63.09
CA ASP A 469 43.85 55.88 -64.30
C ASP A 469 44.74 54.71 -64.81
N GLY A 470 44.22 53.65 -65.44
CA GLY A 470 45.11 52.57 -65.89
C GLY A 470 44.44 51.37 -66.55
N VAL A 471 44.42 51.40 -67.88
CA VAL A 471 43.68 50.58 -68.85
C VAL A 471 44.23 49.16 -69.04
N PHE A 472 43.30 48.25 -69.40
CA PHE A 472 43.45 46.83 -69.80
C PHE A 472 44.36 46.55 -71.00
N SER A 473 44.90 45.32 -71.08
CA SER A 473 44.85 44.39 -72.26
C SER A 473 45.57 43.06 -71.95
N ILE A 474 45.47 41.96 -72.72
CA ILE A 474 44.39 41.02 -73.12
C ILE A 474 45.02 39.97 -74.08
N GLU A 475 44.65 38.70 -73.90
CA GLU A 475 44.61 37.54 -74.83
C GLU A 475 45.85 36.90 -75.52
N GLY A 476 45.96 35.56 -75.36
CA GLY A 476 46.34 34.61 -76.43
C GLY A 476 47.50 33.62 -76.20
N LEU A 477 47.17 32.34 -75.98
CA LEU A 477 47.99 31.09 -76.14
C LEU A 477 49.10 30.78 -75.10
N VAL A 478 48.98 29.77 -74.22
CA VAL A 478 49.04 28.28 -74.39
C VAL A 478 50.48 27.75 -74.59
N ASP A 479 51.00 27.06 -73.56
CA ASP A 479 51.56 25.70 -73.64
C ASP A 479 51.70 25.14 -72.20
N VAL A 480 50.95 24.10 -71.80
CA VAL A 480 51.23 22.64 -71.96
C VAL A 480 52.37 22.22 -71.01
N THR A 481 52.17 21.50 -69.90
CA THR A 481 51.46 20.22 -69.69
C THR A 481 50.84 20.05 -68.29
N GLY A 482 49.71 19.35 -68.21
CA GLY A 482 49.38 18.37 -67.15
C GLY A 482 49.12 18.88 -65.72
N LYS A 483 47.84 19.09 -65.37
CA LYS A 483 47.39 19.31 -63.99
C LYS A 483 47.40 18.01 -63.17
N VAL A 484 48.03 18.07 -62.00
CA VAL A 484 48.03 17.06 -60.92
C VAL A 484 48.02 17.90 -59.62
N ASN A 485 47.06 17.76 -58.70
CA ASN A 485 46.96 16.71 -57.68
C ASN A 485 48.16 16.68 -56.71
N GLN A 486 47.87 16.27 -55.48
CA GLN A 486 48.79 15.73 -54.47
C GLN A 486 49.59 16.75 -53.62
N LYS A 487 49.62 16.70 -52.28
CA LYS A 487 49.69 15.58 -51.32
C LYS A 487 51.08 14.93 -51.30
N GLU A 488 51.80 15.12 -50.20
CA GLU A 488 52.78 14.18 -49.62
C GLU A 488 52.55 14.31 -48.10
N LYS A 489 52.22 13.31 -47.28
CA LYS A 489 52.33 11.84 -47.31
C LYS A 489 53.72 11.34 -47.63
N THR A 490 54.33 10.70 -46.63
CA THR A 490 55.03 9.38 -46.62
C THR A 490 55.51 9.19 -45.17
N ASP A 491 55.27 8.08 -44.45
CA ASP A 491 54.94 6.69 -44.81
C ASP A 491 54.03 6.11 -43.69
N GLU A 492 52.89 5.44 -43.94
CA GLU A 492 52.68 4.08 -44.51
C GLU A 492 53.36 2.94 -43.75
N VAL A 493 52.55 2.08 -43.11
CA VAL A 493 52.34 0.62 -43.36
C VAL A 493 51.02 0.25 -42.61
N VAL A 494 49.86 0.11 -43.27
CA VAL A 494 49.24 -1.13 -43.82
C VAL A 494 49.01 -2.26 -42.80
N HIS A 495 47.75 -2.46 -42.42
CA HIS A 495 46.98 -3.71 -42.61
C HIS A 495 45.55 -3.41 -42.11
N GLN A 496 44.58 -3.35 -43.01
CA GLN A 496 43.75 -4.48 -43.48
C GLN A 496 42.57 -4.71 -42.52
N THR A 497 41.40 -4.57 -43.13
CA THR A 497 40.08 -4.82 -42.57
C THR A 497 39.96 -6.27 -42.17
N ASP A 498 40.10 -6.57 -40.89
CA ASP A 498 39.60 -7.82 -40.35
C ASP A 498 38.14 -7.57 -39.96
N SER A 499 37.27 -7.97 -40.90
CA SER A 499 36.00 -8.59 -40.55
C SER A 499 36.22 -9.50 -39.35
N VAL A 500 35.67 -9.14 -38.20
CA VAL A 500 35.62 -10.05 -37.07
C VAL A 500 34.57 -11.10 -37.41
N ASP A 501 35.04 -12.13 -38.11
CA ASP A 501 34.45 -13.45 -38.12
C ASP A 501 34.39 -13.91 -36.66
N ILE A 502 33.20 -13.87 -36.08
CA ILE A 502 32.96 -14.64 -34.86
C ILE A 502 32.83 -16.09 -35.32
N GLU A 503 33.95 -16.80 -35.25
CA GLU A 503 34.03 -18.25 -35.37
C GLU A 503 32.93 -18.90 -34.53
N SER A 504 32.20 -19.78 -35.21
CA SER A 504 31.23 -20.71 -34.68
C SER A 504 31.83 -21.61 -33.59
N GLY A 505 31.75 -21.16 -32.34
CA GLY A 505 31.73 -22.05 -31.19
C GLY A 505 30.39 -22.77 -31.17
N LEU A 506 30.40 -24.08 -31.47
CA LEU A 506 29.24 -24.96 -31.47
C LEU A 506 28.43 -24.86 -30.17
N HIS A 507 27.35 -24.09 -30.21
CA HIS A 507 26.12 -24.47 -29.57
C HIS A 507 25.13 -24.79 -30.67
N ASN A 508 24.85 -26.09 -30.82
CA ASN A 508 23.83 -26.62 -31.72
C ASN A 508 22.58 -25.74 -31.69
N LYS A 509 22.36 -24.98 -32.76
CA LYS A 509 21.05 -24.48 -33.12
C LYS A 509 20.93 -24.62 -34.62
N GLU A 510 19.93 -25.42 -34.98
CA GLU A 510 19.48 -25.73 -36.33
C GLU A 510 19.35 -24.46 -37.17
N GLU A 511 19.52 -24.58 -38.49
CA GLU A 511 19.30 -23.52 -39.49
C GLU A 511 18.03 -22.71 -39.18
N ASP A 512 18.19 -21.54 -38.56
CA ASP A 512 17.05 -20.69 -38.23
C ASP A 512 16.91 -19.64 -39.34
N GLN A 513 15.77 -19.69 -40.02
CA GLN A 513 15.19 -18.69 -40.93
C GLN A 513 15.49 -17.25 -40.48
N PRO A 514 15.47 -16.22 -41.38
CA PRO A 514 15.67 -14.81 -41.00
C PRO A 514 14.93 -14.54 -39.70
N ILE A 515 15.68 -14.21 -38.64
CA ILE A 515 15.19 -14.23 -37.28
C ILE A 515 14.11 -13.15 -37.20
N ASP A 516 12.85 -13.60 -37.28
CA ASP A 516 11.69 -12.73 -37.27
C ASP A 516 11.52 -12.23 -35.84
N TYR A 517 12.17 -11.11 -35.55
CA TYR A 517 12.05 -10.46 -34.25
C TYR A 517 10.68 -9.80 -34.16
N VAL A 518 9.98 -10.08 -33.08
CA VAL A 518 8.69 -9.45 -32.82
C VAL A 518 8.90 -8.29 -31.84
N HIS A 519 8.39 -7.12 -32.20
CA HIS A 519 8.57 -5.91 -31.42
C HIS A 519 7.37 -5.67 -30.50
N VAL A 520 7.65 -5.44 -29.22
CA VAL A 520 6.65 -5.15 -28.19
C VAL A 520 7.00 -3.81 -27.58
N MET A 521 6.11 -2.83 -27.72
CA MET A 521 6.22 -1.54 -27.02
C MET A 521 5.67 -1.67 -25.62
N VAL A 522 6.36 -1.10 -24.63
CA VAL A 522 5.94 -1.08 -23.24
C VAL A 522 6.06 0.33 -22.69
N ASP A 523 5.06 0.72 -21.92
CA ASP A 523 5.10 1.92 -21.09
C ASP A 523 4.57 1.56 -19.70
N LEU A 524 5.13 2.20 -18.67
CA LEU A 524 4.82 1.93 -17.28
C LEU A 524 4.39 3.21 -16.57
N GLU A 525 3.34 3.09 -15.76
CA GLU A 525 3.09 4.08 -14.73
C GLU A 525 3.73 3.59 -13.42
N THR A 526 4.46 4.47 -12.72
CA THR A 526 5.24 4.10 -11.52
C THR A 526 5.12 5.13 -10.39
N MET A 527 5.40 4.66 -9.17
CA MET A 527 5.34 5.46 -7.92
C MET A 527 6.72 5.90 -7.40
N GLY A 528 7.68 6.08 -8.31
CA GLY A 528 9.02 6.52 -7.99
C GLY A 528 9.90 6.68 -9.23
N LYS A 529 11.14 7.17 -9.03
CA LYS A 529 12.09 7.43 -10.13
C LYS A 529 13.32 6.52 -10.12
N LYS A 530 13.35 5.53 -9.24
CA LYS A 530 14.48 4.59 -9.07
C LYS A 530 14.15 3.24 -9.72
N HIS A 531 15.17 2.41 -9.98
CA HIS A 531 15.00 1.09 -10.61
C HIS A 531 14.12 0.12 -9.81
N ASN A 532 13.99 0.32 -8.49
CA ASN A 532 13.11 -0.46 -7.62
C ASN A 532 11.77 0.25 -7.35
N ALA A 533 11.32 1.12 -8.25
CA ALA A 533 10.04 1.83 -8.10
C ALA A 533 8.86 0.85 -8.28
N PRO A 534 7.76 1.02 -7.53
CA PRO A 534 6.59 0.18 -7.72
C PRO A 534 5.90 0.52 -9.04
N ILE A 535 5.61 -0.50 -9.84
CA ILE A 535 4.79 -0.41 -11.04
C ILE A 535 3.31 -0.40 -10.63
N VAL A 536 2.53 0.49 -11.24
CA VAL A 536 1.08 0.61 -11.02
C VAL A 536 0.26 0.36 -12.29
N ALA A 537 0.85 0.43 -13.48
CA ALA A 537 0.22 -0.06 -14.70
C ALA A 537 1.27 -0.49 -15.71
N ILE A 538 0.96 -1.54 -16.47
CA ILE A 538 1.74 -2.02 -17.61
C ILE A 538 0.85 -1.89 -18.84
N GLY A 539 1.24 -1.00 -19.74
CA GLY A 539 0.69 -0.93 -21.08
C GLY A 539 1.69 -1.52 -22.05
N ALA A 540 1.25 -2.41 -22.92
CA ALA A 540 2.09 -2.94 -23.95
C ALA A 540 1.32 -3.21 -25.25
N VAL A 541 2.02 -3.16 -26.37
CA VAL A 541 1.41 -3.44 -27.66
C VAL A 541 2.42 -4.06 -28.61
N VAL A 542 2.00 -5.11 -29.30
CA VAL A 542 2.80 -5.69 -30.38
C VAL A 542 2.66 -4.80 -31.59
N PHE A 543 3.76 -4.53 -32.27
CA PHE A 543 3.73 -3.73 -33.49
C PHE A 543 4.81 -4.16 -34.46
N ASP A 544 4.59 -3.82 -35.73
CA ASP A 544 5.59 -3.99 -36.76
C ASP A 544 6.11 -2.60 -37.18
N PRO A 545 7.36 -2.24 -36.85
CA PRO A 545 7.93 -0.94 -37.18
C PRO A 545 8.15 -0.73 -38.68
N ALA A 546 8.25 -1.80 -39.48
CA ALA A 546 8.41 -1.69 -40.92
C ALA A 546 7.08 -1.38 -41.63
N THR A 547 5.97 -1.96 -41.19
CA THR A 547 4.63 -1.67 -41.77
C THR A 547 3.86 -0.60 -41.02
N GLY A 548 4.22 -0.30 -39.77
CA GLY A 548 3.51 0.62 -38.88
C GLY A 548 2.19 0.05 -38.35
N SER A 549 1.98 -1.25 -38.52
CA SER A 549 0.79 -1.93 -38.04
C SER A 549 0.90 -2.15 -36.53
N ILE A 550 -0.20 -1.81 -35.85
CA ILE A 550 -0.39 -2.04 -34.42
C ILE A 550 -1.21 -3.33 -34.28
N GLY A 551 -0.65 -4.31 -33.58
CA GLY A 551 -1.25 -5.63 -33.35
C GLY A 551 -1.94 -5.72 -32.00
N GLU A 552 -1.88 -6.90 -31.40
CA GLU A 552 -2.50 -7.19 -30.11
C GLU A 552 -1.96 -6.28 -29.01
N SER A 553 -2.86 -5.84 -28.13
CA SER A 553 -2.59 -4.92 -27.04
C SER A 553 -2.79 -5.57 -25.70
N PHE A 554 -1.92 -5.23 -24.75
CA PHE A 554 -1.96 -5.66 -23.37
C PHE A 554 -2.05 -4.44 -22.48
N TYR A 555 -3.01 -4.44 -21.58
CA TYR A 555 -3.08 -3.43 -20.54
C TYR A 555 -3.50 -4.10 -19.25
N LYS A 556 -2.65 -3.99 -18.25
CA LYS A 556 -2.97 -4.45 -16.90
C LYS A 556 -2.58 -3.37 -15.93
N VAL A 557 -3.55 -2.99 -15.10
CA VAL A 557 -3.25 -2.20 -13.92
C VAL A 557 -2.64 -3.14 -12.89
N VAL A 558 -1.58 -2.68 -12.24
CA VAL A 558 -0.82 -3.46 -11.29
C VAL A 558 -1.10 -2.97 -9.88
N CYS A 559 -1.36 -3.92 -8.99
CA CYS A 559 -1.56 -3.61 -7.60
C CYS A 559 -0.28 -3.02 -6.98
N LEU A 560 -0.34 -1.73 -6.61
CA LEU A 560 0.74 -0.99 -5.94
C LEU A 560 1.22 -1.70 -4.66
N GLU A 561 0.30 -2.28 -3.89
CA GLU A 561 0.62 -3.03 -2.67
C GLU A 561 1.43 -4.29 -2.98
N SER A 562 1.07 -5.00 -4.06
CA SER A 562 1.82 -6.17 -4.51
C SER A 562 3.23 -5.80 -4.93
N SER A 563 3.40 -4.68 -5.66
CA SER A 563 4.72 -4.18 -6.06
C SER A 563 5.62 -3.83 -4.86
N VAL A 564 5.07 -3.16 -3.84
CA VAL A 564 5.82 -2.81 -2.61
C VAL A 564 6.13 -4.04 -1.75
N ASN A 565 5.23 -5.01 -1.71
CA ASN A 565 5.42 -6.26 -0.95
C ASN A 565 6.56 -7.12 -1.52
N TRP A 566 6.83 -7.01 -2.82
CA TRP A 566 7.98 -7.63 -3.46
C TRP A 566 9.28 -6.80 -3.34
N GLY A 567 9.28 -5.74 -2.51
CA GLY A 567 10.47 -4.97 -2.15
C GLY A 567 10.64 -3.65 -2.90
N ALA A 568 9.65 -3.21 -3.68
CA ALA A 568 9.70 -1.91 -4.35
C ALA A 568 9.52 -0.74 -3.36
N VAL A 569 10.16 0.41 -3.64
CA VAL A 569 10.24 1.57 -2.73
C VAL A 569 9.56 2.81 -3.31
N ILE A 570 8.61 3.37 -2.56
CA ILE A 570 7.83 4.56 -2.94
C ILE A 570 8.64 5.86 -2.73
N ASP A 571 8.53 6.82 -3.65
CA ASP A 571 9.09 8.18 -3.49
C ASP A 571 8.01 9.21 -3.06
N PRO A 572 8.13 9.86 -1.88
CA PRO A 572 7.10 10.78 -1.37
C PRO A 572 6.81 11.98 -2.27
N SER A 573 7.82 12.50 -2.99
CA SER A 573 7.64 13.64 -3.89
C SER A 573 6.85 13.27 -5.15
N THR A 574 6.98 12.02 -5.58
CA THR A 574 6.26 11.45 -6.72
C THR A 574 4.81 11.12 -6.36
N VAL A 575 4.56 10.68 -5.12
CA VAL A 575 3.19 10.51 -4.57
C VAL A 575 2.46 11.87 -4.52
N ILE A 576 3.09 12.93 -4.02
CA ILE A 576 2.49 14.28 -3.98
C ILE A 576 2.22 14.83 -5.39
N TRP A 577 3.08 14.49 -6.37
CA TRP A 577 2.90 14.88 -7.76
C TRP A 577 1.71 14.16 -8.43
N TRP A 578 1.55 12.85 -8.21
CA TRP A 578 0.41 12.06 -8.70
C TRP A 578 -0.92 12.53 -8.11
N LEU A 579 -0.93 12.91 -6.83
CA LEU A 579 -2.13 13.46 -6.16
C LEU A 579 -2.64 14.77 -6.80
N ARG A 580 -1.80 15.48 -7.56
CA ARG A 580 -2.15 16.72 -8.28
C ARG A 580 -2.62 16.50 -9.73
N GLN A 581 -2.59 15.27 -10.26
CA GLN A 581 -3.01 14.95 -11.64
C GLN A 581 -4.53 14.77 -11.77
N SER A 582 -5.06 14.62 -12.99
CA SER A 582 -6.52 14.52 -13.23
C SER A 582 -7.17 13.30 -12.56
N SER A 583 -8.50 13.29 -12.41
CA SER A 583 -9.25 12.17 -11.83
C SER A 583 -9.02 10.86 -12.59
N GLU A 584 -8.93 10.95 -13.91
CA GLU A 584 -8.74 9.83 -14.82
C GLU A 584 -7.35 9.22 -14.64
N ALA A 585 -6.32 10.05 -14.50
CA ALA A 585 -4.94 9.64 -14.26
C ALA A 585 -4.75 9.05 -12.84
N ARG A 586 -5.44 9.59 -11.82
CA ARG A 586 -5.40 9.06 -10.44
C ARG A 586 -6.18 7.76 -10.27
N SER A 587 -7.26 7.56 -11.03
CA SER A 587 -8.05 6.32 -11.00
C SER A 587 -7.35 5.14 -11.69
N ALA A 588 -6.42 5.39 -12.63
CA ALA A 588 -5.59 4.35 -13.22
C ALA A 588 -4.61 3.69 -12.23
N ILE A 589 -4.28 4.36 -11.12
CA ILE A 589 -3.41 3.86 -10.05
C ILE A 589 -4.18 2.99 -9.03
N VAL A 590 -5.47 3.27 -8.86
CA VAL A 590 -6.35 2.66 -7.85
C VAL A 590 -7.50 1.97 -8.60
N ASN A 591 -7.17 1.14 -9.59
CA ASN A 591 -8.18 0.37 -10.29
C ASN A 591 -8.48 -0.91 -9.50
N ASP A 592 -9.77 -1.22 -9.29
CA ASP A 592 -10.20 -2.47 -8.62
C ASP A 592 -9.92 -3.71 -9.49
N ASP A 593 -9.74 -3.53 -10.80
CA ASP A 593 -9.27 -4.56 -11.72
C ASP A 593 -7.73 -4.74 -11.70
N ALA A 594 -7.03 -4.08 -10.77
CA ALA A 594 -5.59 -4.20 -10.63
C ALA A 594 -5.21 -5.59 -10.13
N ILE A 595 -4.44 -6.30 -10.93
CA ILE A 595 -3.97 -7.64 -10.59
C ILE A 595 -2.64 -7.57 -9.82
N PRO A 596 -2.32 -8.58 -8.99
CA PRO A 596 -1.02 -8.65 -8.33
C PRO A 596 0.14 -8.45 -9.31
N LEU A 597 1.23 -7.84 -8.85
CA LEU A 597 2.42 -7.62 -9.68
C LEU A 597 2.88 -8.94 -10.31
N GLN A 598 2.92 -10.03 -9.52
CA GLN A 598 3.28 -11.35 -10.04
C GLN A 598 2.35 -11.80 -11.16
N ASP A 599 1.03 -11.72 -10.99
CA ASP A 599 0.05 -12.12 -12.01
C ASP A 599 0.08 -11.20 -13.24
N ALA A 600 0.35 -9.90 -13.06
CA ALA A 600 0.52 -8.95 -14.15
C ALA A 600 1.75 -9.27 -14.99
N LEU A 601 2.86 -9.59 -14.31
CA LEU A 601 4.09 -9.99 -14.95
C LEU A 601 3.93 -11.36 -15.63
N LEU A 602 3.28 -12.34 -14.99
CA LEU A 602 2.99 -13.63 -15.63
C LEU A 602 2.07 -13.49 -16.84
N GLN A 603 0.99 -12.71 -16.75
CA GLN A 603 0.11 -12.44 -17.90
C GLN A 603 0.81 -11.63 -18.99
N PHE A 604 1.74 -10.73 -18.63
CA PHE A 604 2.57 -10.03 -19.61
C PHE A 604 3.53 -11.00 -20.30
N ARG A 605 4.10 -11.96 -19.55
CA ARG A 605 4.93 -13.04 -20.08
C ARG A 605 4.14 -13.95 -21.01
N GLU A 606 2.92 -14.32 -20.66
CA GLU A 606 2.00 -15.08 -21.52
C GLU A 606 1.66 -14.29 -22.78
N PHE A 607 1.30 -13.01 -22.65
CA PHE A 607 1.04 -12.13 -23.80
C PHE A 607 2.24 -12.06 -24.77
N VAL A 608 3.46 -11.90 -24.25
CA VAL A 608 4.67 -11.91 -25.08
C VAL A 608 4.87 -13.30 -25.69
N SER A 609 4.68 -14.38 -24.95
CA SER A 609 4.83 -15.74 -25.46
C SER A 609 3.82 -16.08 -26.57
N ASP A 610 2.57 -15.63 -26.44
CA ASP A 610 1.49 -15.90 -27.39
C ASP A 610 1.66 -15.15 -28.71
N ASN A 611 2.31 -13.98 -28.66
CA ASN A 611 2.50 -13.11 -29.82
C ASN A 611 3.91 -13.18 -30.42
N VAL A 612 4.91 -13.68 -29.68
CA VAL A 612 6.29 -13.82 -30.15
C VAL A 612 6.57 -15.28 -30.50
N ALA A 613 6.31 -15.63 -31.76
CA ALA A 613 6.66 -16.95 -32.29
C ALA A 613 8.19 -17.16 -32.22
N GLY A 614 8.65 -18.07 -31.36
CA GLY A 614 10.08 -18.35 -31.14
C GLY A 614 10.62 -17.91 -29.76
N GLY A 615 9.74 -17.44 -28.89
CA GLY A 615 10.01 -17.25 -27.46
C GLY A 615 10.89 -16.03 -27.13
N SER A 616 11.40 -16.00 -25.90
CA SER A 616 12.05 -14.81 -25.30
C SER A 616 13.24 -14.27 -26.09
N LYS A 617 13.97 -15.12 -26.82
CA LYS A 617 15.13 -14.72 -27.62
C LYS A 617 14.77 -13.89 -28.86
N LYS A 618 13.53 -14.01 -29.35
CA LYS A 618 13.03 -13.26 -30.51
C LYS A 618 12.16 -12.06 -30.12
N ALA A 619 11.85 -11.89 -28.83
CA ALA A 619 11.12 -10.73 -28.33
C ALA A 619 12.06 -9.51 -28.20
N GLN A 620 11.71 -8.40 -28.85
CA GLN A 620 12.38 -7.11 -28.67
C GLN A 620 11.44 -6.15 -27.93
N VAL A 621 11.82 -5.80 -26.70
CA VAL A 621 10.99 -4.98 -25.82
C VAL A 621 11.46 -3.52 -25.84
N TRP A 622 10.56 -2.63 -26.19
CA TRP A 622 10.80 -1.19 -26.30
C TRP A 622 10.26 -0.45 -25.08
N GLY A 623 11.00 0.55 -24.59
CA GLY A 623 10.54 1.47 -23.55
C GLY A 623 10.97 2.92 -23.82
N ASN A 624 10.22 3.89 -23.29
CA ASN A 624 10.50 5.32 -23.44
C ASN A 624 11.56 5.81 -22.44
N GLY A 625 12.74 5.25 -22.61
CA GLY A 625 13.79 5.16 -21.60
C GLY A 625 13.90 3.71 -21.17
N ALA A 626 14.51 2.86 -21.99
CA ALA A 626 14.66 1.42 -21.70
C ALA A 626 15.42 1.16 -20.39
N SER A 627 16.37 2.05 -20.05
CA SER A 627 17.05 2.03 -18.75
C SER A 627 16.15 2.37 -17.55
N PHE A 628 14.94 2.86 -17.81
CA PHE A 628 13.91 3.17 -16.82
C PHE A 628 12.81 2.11 -16.86
N ASP A 629 11.99 2.07 -17.91
CA ASP A 629 10.81 1.18 -17.97
C ASP A 629 11.21 -0.29 -17.97
N ASN A 630 12.08 -0.71 -18.90
CA ASN A 630 12.51 -2.11 -18.98
C ASN A 630 13.34 -2.51 -17.75
N SER A 631 14.13 -1.58 -17.20
CA SER A 631 14.91 -1.83 -15.98
C SER A 631 14.03 -2.03 -14.75
N ILE A 632 12.97 -1.22 -14.59
CA ILE A 632 12.02 -1.36 -13.49
C ILE A 632 11.22 -2.66 -13.67
N LEU A 633 10.84 -3.00 -14.91
CA LEU A 633 10.16 -4.25 -15.22
C LEU A 633 11.02 -5.46 -14.87
N ARG A 634 12.30 -5.48 -15.28
CA ARG A 634 13.26 -6.53 -14.87
C ARG A 634 13.47 -6.59 -13.37
N SER A 635 13.70 -5.46 -12.72
CA SER A 635 13.84 -5.42 -11.27
C SER A 635 12.60 -6.00 -10.58
N SER A 636 11.41 -5.80 -11.16
CA SER A 636 10.17 -6.36 -10.65
C SER A 636 10.09 -7.89 -10.85
N TYR A 637 10.58 -8.41 -11.98
CA TYR A 637 10.73 -9.86 -12.21
C TYR A 637 11.76 -10.49 -11.26
N ASP A 638 12.91 -9.85 -11.05
CA ASP A 638 13.93 -10.28 -10.10
C ASP A 638 13.39 -10.31 -8.67
N CYS A 639 12.60 -9.30 -8.30
CA CYS A 639 11.92 -9.20 -7.01
C CYS A 639 10.95 -10.37 -6.76
N ILE A 640 10.27 -10.87 -7.80
CA ILE A 640 9.39 -12.06 -7.71
C ILE A 640 10.11 -13.39 -8.01
N ALA A 641 11.42 -13.34 -8.29
CA ALA A 641 12.25 -14.48 -8.69
C ALA A 641 11.72 -15.28 -9.90
N GLU A 642 11.16 -14.59 -10.89
CA GLU A 642 10.69 -15.18 -12.15
C GLU A 642 11.54 -14.71 -13.34
N ASP A 643 11.64 -15.57 -14.36
CA ASP A 643 12.28 -15.19 -15.61
C ASP A 643 11.38 -14.26 -16.43
N TYR A 644 11.95 -13.14 -16.88
CA TYR A 644 11.24 -12.19 -17.74
C TYR A 644 11.15 -12.68 -19.19
N PRO A 645 10.12 -12.29 -19.96
CA PRO A 645 9.80 -12.86 -21.28
C PRO A 645 10.71 -12.43 -22.44
N TRP A 646 11.84 -11.77 -22.18
CA TRP A 646 12.80 -11.36 -23.20
C TRP A 646 14.22 -11.46 -22.65
N GLU A 647 15.23 -11.36 -23.51
CA GLU A 647 16.62 -11.35 -23.08
C GLU A 647 17.12 -9.90 -22.93
N TYR A 648 17.96 -9.61 -21.93
CA TYR A 648 18.39 -8.23 -21.64
C TYR A 648 19.08 -7.52 -22.83
N TRP A 649 19.73 -8.25 -23.73
CA TRP A 649 20.34 -7.69 -24.96
C TRP A 649 19.33 -7.29 -26.04
N ASN A 650 18.06 -7.65 -25.87
CA ASN A 650 16.95 -7.28 -26.74
C ASN A 650 16.15 -6.05 -26.26
N ASP A 651 16.64 -5.33 -25.25
CA ASP A 651 16.10 -4.01 -24.91
C ASP A 651 16.25 -3.02 -26.07
N ARG A 652 15.22 -2.20 -26.28
CA ARG A 652 15.21 -1.15 -27.29
C ARG A 652 14.71 0.15 -26.69
N ASP A 653 15.40 1.24 -27.02
CA ASP A 653 15.13 2.55 -26.42
C ASP A 653 14.45 3.48 -27.42
N VAL A 654 13.27 3.94 -27.06
CA VAL A 654 12.47 4.84 -27.91
C VAL A 654 13.11 6.23 -28.01
N ARG A 655 13.76 6.73 -26.95
CA ARG A 655 14.39 8.06 -26.97
C ARG A 655 15.52 8.12 -28.00
N THR A 656 16.26 7.02 -28.15
CA THR A 656 17.29 6.87 -29.19
C THR A 656 16.67 6.95 -30.59
N MET A 657 15.54 6.27 -30.82
CA MET A 657 14.83 6.38 -32.10
C MET A 657 14.29 7.79 -32.34
N VAL A 658 13.76 8.46 -31.31
CA VAL A 658 13.31 9.85 -31.42
C VAL A 658 14.46 10.78 -31.80
N GLU A 659 15.64 10.61 -31.20
CA GLU A 659 16.84 11.37 -31.56
C GLU A 659 17.26 11.12 -33.02
N LEU A 660 17.24 9.86 -33.48
CA LEU A 660 17.48 9.54 -34.90
C LEU A 660 16.42 10.16 -35.81
N GLY A 661 15.15 10.17 -35.40
CA GLY A 661 14.06 10.86 -36.07
C GLY A 661 14.34 12.35 -36.22
N GLN A 662 14.73 13.01 -35.12
CA GLN A 662 15.11 14.42 -35.12
C GLN A 662 16.32 14.69 -36.02
N ALA A 663 17.31 13.80 -36.04
CA ALA A 663 18.48 13.90 -36.91
C ALA A 663 18.10 13.83 -38.41
N ILE A 664 17.01 13.16 -38.76
CA ILE A 664 16.42 13.17 -40.11
C ILE A 664 15.31 14.23 -40.27
N SER A 665 15.27 15.24 -39.39
CA SER A 665 14.30 16.35 -39.38
C SER A 665 12.83 15.93 -39.23
N PHE A 666 12.57 14.84 -38.54
CA PHE A 666 11.24 14.38 -38.18
C PHE A 666 11.10 14.37 -36.66
N ASP A 667 10.33 15.31 -36.11
CA ASP A 667 9.98 15.30 -34.69
C ASP A 667 8.62 14.59 -34.47
N PRO A 668 8.62 13.36 -33.98
CA PRO A 668 7.39 12.59 -33.80
C PRO A 668 6.41 13.20 -32.81
N LYS A 669 6.90 13.90 -31.77
CA LYS A 669 6.07 14.40 -30.65
C LYS A 669 5.19 15.59 -31.03
N THR A 670 5.57 16.33 -32.08
CA THR A 670 4.82 17.48 -32.61
C THR A 670 4.05 17.10 -33.88
N THR A 671 4.52 16.09 -34.62
CA THR A 671 3.96 15.73 -35.93
C THR A 671 2.82 14.74 -35.84
N ILE A 672 2.81 13.85 -34.85
CA ILE A 672 1.75 12.85 -34.67
C ILE A 672 0.86 13.28 -33.49
N PRO A 673 -0.44 13.57 -33.70
CA PRO A 673 -1.36 13.87 -32.62
C PRO A 673 -1.46 12.73 -31.61
N PHE A 674 -1.55 13.08 -30.33
CA PHE A 674 -1.82 12.09 -29.29
C PHE A 674 -3.29 11.66 -29.35
N GLU A 675 -3.53 10.35 -29.40
CA GLU A 675 -4.87 9.77 -29.40
C GLU A 675 -5.06 8.96 -28.12
N GLY A 676 -6.06 9.32 -27.31
CA GLY A 676 -6.35 8.68 -26.02
C GLY A 676 -6.15 9.64 -24.84
N SER A 677 -6.15 9.07 -23.64
CA SER A 677 -5.91 9.80 -22.40
C SER A 677 -4.43 9.78 -22.05
N ARG A 678 -3.83 10.95 -21.79
CA ARG A 678 -2.45 11.04 -21.28
C ARG A 678 -2.39 10.42 -19.88
N HIS A 679 -1.27 9.79 -19.54
CA HIS A 679 -1.09 9.04 -18.29
C HIS A 679 -1.91 7.74 -18.24
N ASN A 680 -2.03 7.10 -19.41
CA ASN A 680 -2.54 5.76 -19.58
C ASN A 680 -1.48 4.97 -20.31
N ALA A 681 -0.83 4.05 -19.60
CA ALA A 681 0.30 3.29 -20.12
C ALA A 681 0.05 2.66 -21.50
N LEU A 682 -1.15 2.15 -21.79
CA LEU A 682 -1.41 1.56 -23.10
C LEU A 682 -1.57 2.61 -24.20
N ALA A 683 -2.31 3.70 -23.94
CA ALA A 683 -2.44 4.79 -24.90
C ALA A 683 -1.07 5.42 -25.21
N ASP A 684 -0.25 5.58 -24.17
CA ASP A 684 1.12 6.05 -24.28
C ASP A 684 1.99 5.05 -25.07
N ALA A 685 1.94 3.74 -24.78
CA ALA A 685 2.65 2.71 -25.54
C ALA A 685 2.22 2.65 -27.03
N ILE A 686 0.92 2.73 -27.33
CA ILE A 686 0.42 2.74 -28.72
C ILE A 686 0.92 3.98 -29.45
N HIS A 687 0.86 5.15 -28.81
CA HIS A 687 1.37 6.38 -29.40
C HIS A 687 2.88 6.28 -29.67
N GLN A 688 3.62 5.69 -28.74
CA GLN A 688 5.06 5.42 -28.88
C GLN A 688 5.39 4.48 -30.03
N ALA A 689 4.69 3.37 -30.14
CA ALA A 689 4.85 2.40 -31.24
C ALA A 689 4.61 3.05 -32.61
N ARG A 690 3.56 3.87 -32.73
CA ARG A 690 3.22 4.58 -33.98
C ARG A 690 4.35 5.48 -34.44
N TYR A 691 4.93 6.24 -33.53
CA TYR A 691 5.97 7.16 -33.93
C TYR A 691 7.33 6.50 -34.15
N VAL A 692 7.66 5.42 -33.41
CA VAL A 692 8.84 4.60 -33.69
C VAL A 692 8.73 4.01 -35.09
N SER A 693 7.55 3.48 -35.46
CA SER A 693 7.29 2.97 -36.81
C SER A 693 7.44 4.06 -37.87
N ALA A 694 6.90 5.26 -37.61
CA ALA A 694 7.02 6.38 -38.52
C ALA A 694 8.48 6.79 -38.77
N ILE A 695 9.33 6.75 -37.76
CA ILE A 695 10.77 7.01 -37.88
C ILE A 695 11.46 5.85 -38.61
N TRP A 696 11.20 4.62 -38.19
CA TRP A 696 11.79 3.41 -38.74
C TRP A 696 11.55 3.28 -40.25
N GLN A 697 10.31 3.49 -40.69
CA GLN A 697 9.93 3.53 -42.10
C GLN A 697 10.66 4.62 -42.88
N ARG A 698 10.84 5.81 -42.29
CA ARG A 698 11.58 6.91 -42.95
C ARG A 698 13.05 6.58 -43.09
N ILE A 699 13.67 5.96 -42.09
CA ILE A 699 15.06 5.52 -42.14
C ILE A 699 15.24 4.44 -43.20
N ILE A 700 14.37 3.41 -43.21
CA ILE A 700 14.44 2.32 -44.19
C ILE A 700 14.14 2.81 -45.59
N ALA A 701 13.11 3.63 -45.79
CA ALA A 701 12.79 4.21 -47.09
C ALA A 701 13.95 5.07 -47.60
N GLY A 702 14.57 5.87 -46.73
CA GLY A 702 15.79 6.63 -47.03
C GLY A 702 16.93 5.72 -47.48
N ASN A 703 17.16 4.61 -46.78
CA ASN A 703 18.18 3.63 -47.15
C ASN A 703 17.86 2.89 -48.47
N GLN A 704 16.61 2.52 -48.72
CA GLN A 704 16.19 1.90 -49.99
C GLN A 704 16.33 2.85 -51.17
N VAL A 705 16.05 4.15 -50.98
CA VAL A 705 16.31 5.20 -51.97
C VAL A 705 17.81 5.32 -52.22
N LEU A 706 18.64 5.35 -51.17
CA LEU A 706 20.11 5.36 -51.30
C LEU A 706 20.63 4.11 -52.02
N GLN A 707 20.16 2.91 -51.69
CA GLN A 707 20.55 1.67 -52.36
C GLN A 707 20.13 1.64 -53.83
N LYS A 708 18.93 2.13 -54.19
CA LYS A 708 18.51 2.30 -55.59
C LYS A 708 19.32 3.37 -56.33
N LEU A 709 19.80 4.40 -55.64
CA LEU A 709 20.70 5.41 -56.19
C LEU A 709 22.16 4.93 -56.28
N MET A 710 22.53 3.86 -55.57
CA MET A 710 23.86 3.22 -55.63
C MET A 710 23.91 2.01 -56.58
N GLN A 711 22.76 1.40 -56.89
CA GLN A 711 22.62 0.30 -57.87
C GLN A 711 22.36 0.81 -59.30
N ASN A 712 21.86 2.03 -59.44
CA ASN A 712 21.89 2.81 -60.68
C ASN A 712 23.15 3.68 -60.70
#